data_AF-A0AAR2K933-F1
#
_entry.id   AF-A0AAR2K933-F1
#
_cell.length_a   1.000
_cell.length_b   1.000
_cell.length_c   1.000
_cell.angle_alpha   90.00
_cell.angle_beta   90.00
_cell.angle_gamma   90.00
#
_symmetry.space_group_name_H-M   'P 1'
#
loop_
_entity.id
_entity.type
_entity.pdbx_description
1 polymer ?
#
loop_
_entity_poly.entity_id
_entity_poly.type
_entity_poly.pdbx_seq_one_letter_code
_entity_poly.pdbx_strand_id
1 'polypeptide(L)'
;MSTNAERKFINLRKRLDQLGYRQPLGIESLPLVEKLFSDLVHTTESLRNAKLSAGKTEKESRNLDALLEPYKTENARLVRENNELHLGLLKLREDKDRTTRELKAYIRKLDHETSDLKFLNNQYVHKVRALEKDSKAKSERIQQLQEKNMQAVVQTPGGKKRPIPFRRQRMQIDELLPPSLGPTPPAVAQPDDPYIADLLQVADDRIQELQQEVTAVKLDLERAQGGIKHLNTQVEERDKEIERLNRALDGGRPYDVVSLEAQNISNEKLISHLNLQIEYLQETNRALEQKIEGLHQRKKTVSSEIADLSARNQELCHELTQIDQLAQQLEKDKEIVLETADMELQEAKKEIQRLHRQTEDLEEVISKLRRDMAEGDHEKDRLRDQLAEMQEQNEKMEGLLNFLEEEKKRLQDKVEKMTQADKEMILELERMRVRHGMCGKERSPSRLDAFVKSLEEERDHYRQEAERYRKTRGGSDRSPILSPSRGRSPKGRGTWPASRDSADTELSHVVRERDELQAMLLGFEKHMEDIQTKVKLLTAERDQLSTQYQEAQEELKSVRRELIFSPELQQRMREEREQTDNELHKVTTERDSLRERLKVAQTSALTDREQEEMRILELENNVQTLERERTDLRTQVAVLKESRVAVEEELKARSAALLQTAEETAQQRAENSALRLLQEQMERSLSDIQHRLSVKTSELQAAHQQLDKLEDKITELSRNGSSQNDEVVALKIAIASLDREKDALQEAVDQKTESMVLLQDQLCSKEKTLTEVRLTVTEMDNSLDQLKGVLSSREREITSLRRQLDQSHEELSSVSHDREIALRENRRLQDDLATMTRENQAVHAEMEEALRERDELKMRVHSYISEVAKIEKLMAAKEQDNRDMLERFRMAHSDAEERELKLQQAEGLNNSIKLELLSSDTERRHLREKVSLQEHEIQEHMNALQAYEAQVSSLARTMSRLEEELQTARAEKTSVLADLASVRELCVKLDSSKELISRQLTAKSMELERVTGELEDVHSETDLLKKQLASEKVTVRNLETLLSTNRQKEFQSHLSASEKESELKVLKDRLALADSKTASHAREVSQLRGKVSQLQTEMDVLKRQLTTERFERERAVQEMRRQGVSFSSLRSSSPLSASLSPRPLSPERSILRTPERSIDKSSEKSVSFKD
;
A
#
# COMPACT_ATOMS: atom_id res chain seq x y z
N MET A 1 -1.99 70.58 -165.75
CA MET A 1 -2.86 71.09 -164.66
C MET A 1 -3.36 69.90 -163.85
N SER A 2 -2.86 69.66 -162.64
CA SER A 2 -3.39 68.65 -161.70
C SER A 2 -4.47 69.31 -160.83
N THR A 3 -5.59 68.62 -160.59
CA THR A 3 -6.77 69.22 -159.95
C THR A 3 -6.59 69.42 -158.43
N ASN A 4 -7.39 70.31 -157.84
CA ASN A 4 -7.31 70.59 -156.40
C ASN A 4 -7.69 69.37 -155.54
N ALA A 5 -8.55 68.48 -156.07
CA ALA A 5 -8.93 67.22 -155.42
C ALA A 5 -7.74 66.26 -155.27
N GLU A 6 -6.88 66.12 -156.29
CA GLU A 6 -5.69 65.26 -156.25
C GLU A 6 -4.70 65.70 -155.16
N ARG A 7 -4.52 67.02 -154.95
CA ARG A 7 -3.65 67.54 -153.88
C ARG A 7 -4.19 67.23 -152.49
N LYS A 8 -5.50 67.43 -152.28
CA LYS A 8 -6.18 67.00 -151.04
C LYS A 8 -6.06 65.49 -150.83
N PHE A 9 -6.25 64.69 -151.89
CA PHE A 9 -6.11 63.24 -151.85
C PHE A 9 -4.72 62.82 -151.36
N ILE A 10 -3.65 63.34 -151.99
CA ILE A 10 -2.27 63.01 -151.62
C ILE A 10 -1.96 63.46 -150.17
N ASN A 11 -2.48 64.62 -149.73
CA ASN A 11 -2.22 65.13 -148.38
C ASN A 11 -2.96 64.35 -147.28
N LEU A 12 -4.25 64.04 -147.47
CA LEU A 12 -4.98 63.17 -146.55
C LEU A 12 -4.36 61.76 -146.56
N ARG A 13 -4.03 61.24 -147.75
CA ARG A 13 -3.42 59.92 -147.89
C ARG A 13 -2.11 59.81 -147.11
N LYS A 14 -1.23 60.81 -147.19
CA LYS A 14 0.00 60.86 -146.38
C LYS A 14 -0.27 60.84 -144.88
N ARG A 15 -1.29 61.57 -144.40
CA ARG A 15 -1.71 61.54 -142.98
C ARG A 15 -2.23 60.16 -142.55
N LEU A 16 -3.00 59.50 -143.41
CA LEU A 16 -3.52 58.15 -143.17
C LEU A 16 -2.41 57.08 -143.20
N ASP A 17 -1.49 57.14 -144.17
CA ASP A 17 -0.31 56.25 -144.26
C ASP A 17 0.64 56.41 -143.06
N GLN A 18 0.79 57.64 -142.54
CA GLN A 18 1.55 57.94 -141.30
C GLN A 18 0.92 57.30 -140.06
N LEU A 19 -0.40 57.05 -140.07
CA LEU A 19 -1.15 56.36 -139.02
C LEU A 19 -1.41 54.88 -139.36
N GLY A 20 -0.75 54.35 -140.40
CA GLY A 20 -0.80 52.93 -140.77
C GLY A 20 -1.97 52.51 -141.68
N TYR A 21 -2.90 53.41 -142.02
CA TYR A 21 -4.07 53.12 -142.84
C TYR A 21 -3.73 53.05 -144.33
N ARG A 22 -3.12 51.93 -144.75
CA ARG A 22 -2.54 51.75 -146.10
C ARG A 22 -3.50 51.20 -147.16
N GLN A 23 -4.76 50.91 -146.83
CA GLN A 23 -5.78 50.38 -147.77
C GLN A 23 -6.07 51.37 -148.92
N PRO A 24 -6.28 50.93 -150.18
CA PRO A 24 -6.50 51.84 -151.30
C PRO A 24 -7.77 52.68 -151.10
N LEU A 25 -7.70 53.98 -151.41
CA LEU A 25 -8.79 54.96 -151.23
C LEU A 25 -9.25 55.49 -152.59
N GLY A 26 -10.57 55.55 -152.82
CA GLY A 26 -11.15 56.20 -153.99
C GLY A 26 -11.21 57.72 -153.84
N ILE A 27 -11.09 58.47 -154.94
CA ILE A 27 -11.15 59.94 -154.91
C ILE A 27 -12.53 60.44 -154.44
N GLU A 28 -13.62 59.73 -154.78
CA GLU A 28 -14.98 60.07 -154.34
C GLU A 28 -15.17 59.96 -152.82
N SER A 29 -14.46 59.05 -152.17
CA SER A 29 -14.49 58.85 -150.71
C SER A 29 -13.78 59.97 -149.93
N LEU A 30 -12.96 60.78 -150.61
CA LEU A 30 -12.05 61.75 -150.00
C LEU A 30 -12.72 62.74 -149.02
N PRO A 31 -13.86 63.40 -149.32
CA PRO A 31 -14.40 64.44 -148.45
C PRO A 31 -14.92 63.87 -147.12
N LEU A 32 -15.47 62.65 -147.15
CA LEU A 32 -15.97 61.96 -145.96
C LEU A 32 -14.81 61.56 -145.05
N VAL A 33 -13.74 60.97 -145.61
CA VAL A 33 -12.59 60.56 -144.82
C VAL A 33 -11.78 61.77 -144.32
N GLU A 34 -11.68 62.86 -145.08
CA GLU A 34 -11.06 64.12 -144.62
C GLU A 34 -11.79 64.69 -143.38
N LYS A 35 -13.13 64.62 -143.37
CA LYS A 35 -13.95 65.08 -142.26
C LYS A 35 -13.89 64.13 -141.06
N LEU A 36 -14.16 62.84 -141.24
CA LEU A 36 -14.08 61.82 -140.18
C LEU A 36 -12.69 61.80 -139.51
N PHE A 37 -11.61 61.99 -140.28
CA PHE A 37 -10.26 62.09 -139.74
C PHE A 37 -10.07 63.36 -138.89
N SER A 38 -10.63 64.49 -139.32
CA SER A 38 -10.57 65.74 -138.55
C SER A 38 -11.38 65.65 -137.25
N ASP A 39 -12.56 65.04 -137.30
CA ASP A 39 -13.41 64.79 -136.13
C ASP A 39 -12.74 63.81 -135.15
N LEU A 40 -12.02 62.80 -135.65
CA LEU A 40 -11.22 61.86 -134.83
C LEU A 40 -10.02 62.55 -134.14
N VAL A 41 -9.34 63.47 -134.84
CA VAL A 41 -8.26 64.28 -134.22
C VAL A 41 -8.83 65.19 -133.12
N HIS A 42 -9.90 65.93 -133.39
CA HIS A 42 -10.50 66.81 -132.38
C HIS A 42 -11.06 66.04 -131.17
N THR A 43 -11.67 64.87 -131.37
CA THR A 43 -12.17 64.05 -130.25
C THR A 43 -11.04 63.43 -129.42
N THR A 44 -9.94 62.99 -130.05
CA THR A 44 -8.77 62.46 -129.31
C THR A 44 -8.00 63.56 -128.57
N GLU A 45 -7.86 64.76 -129.13
CA GLU A 45 -7.32 65.94 -128.43
C GLU A 45 -8.21 66.37 -127.26
N SER A 46 -9.53 66.43 -127.46
CA SER A 46 -10.49 66.76 -126.40
C SER A 46 -10.47 65.74 -125.26
N LEU A 47 -10.41 64.44 -125.57
CA LEU A 47 -10.28 63.37 -124.58
C LEU A 47 -8.94 63.45 -123.82
N ARG A 48 -7.85 63.82 -124.50
CA ARG A 48 -6.54 64.05 -123.86
C ARG A 48 -6.61 65.20 -122.86
N ASN A 49 -7.24 66.31 -123.23
CA ASN A 49 -7.42 67.47 -122.36
C ASN A 49 -8.32 67.15 -121.15
N ALA A 50 -9.45 66.44 -121.36
CA ALA A 50 -10.34 66.01 -120.28
C ALA A 50 -9.66 65.05 -119.28
N LYS A 51 -8.82 64.14 -119.76
CA LYS A 51 -7.99 63.27 -118.89
C LYS A 51 -6.95 64.07 -118.09
N LEU A 52 -6.36 65.11 -118.69
CA LEU A 52 -5.40 65.99 -118.00
C LEU A 52 -6.06 66.89 -116.94
N SER A 53 -7.31 67.32 -117.12
CA SER A 53 -8.05 68.04 -116.08
C SER A 53 -8.49 67.13 -114.95
N ALA A 54 -9.03 65.94 -115.24
CA ALA A 54 -9.43 64.98 -114.22
C ALA A 54 -8.24 64.54 -113.33
N GLY A 55 -7.07 64.30 -113.96
CA GLY A 55 -5.82 63.97 -113.25
C GLY A 55 -5.19 65.13 -112.47
N LYS A 56 -5.73 66.35 -112.54
CA LYS A 56 -5.41 67.46 -111.63
C LYS A 56 -6.37 67.48 -110.43
N THR A 57 -7.68 67.49 -110.69
CA THR A 57 -8.69 67.53 -109.62
C THR A 57 -8.60 66.32 -108.68
N GLU A 58 -8.22 65.14 -109.19
CA GLU A 58 -7.98 63.96 -108.35
C GLU A 58 -6.77 64.15 -107.42
N LYS A 59 -5.69 64.80 -107.88
CA LYS A 59 -4.53 65.11 -107.04
C LYS A 59 -4.85 66.17 -105.99
N GLU A 60 -5.61 67.20 -106.37
CA GLU A 60 -6.08 68.25 -105.46
C GLU A 60 -6.97 67.67 -104.35
N SER A 61 -7.87 66.73 -104.67
CA SER A 61 -8.66 66.00 -103.67
C SER A 61 -7.81 65.14 -102.74
N ARG A 62 -6.86 64.35 -103.28
CA ARG A 62 -5.95 63.52 -102.47
C ARG A 62 -5.07 64.35 -101.52
N ASN A 63 -4.65 65.54 -101.96
CA ASN A 63 -3.89 66.47 -101.13
C ASN A 63 -4.76 67.05 -99.98
N LEU A 64 -6.04 67.34 -100.23
CA LEU A 64 -6.98 67.79 -99.20
C LEU A 64 -7.28 66.71 -98.16
N ASP A 65 -7.45 65.44 -98.56
CA ASP A 65 -7.61 64.35 -97.60
C ASP A 65 -6.35 64.14 -96.73
N ALA A 66 -5.15 64.30 -97.30
CA ALA A 66 -3.89 64.25 -96.56
C ALA A 66 -3.70 65.44 -95.57
N LEU A 67 -4.31 66.59 -95.84
CA LEU A 67 -4.40 67.72 -94.91
C LEU A 67 -5.41 67.49 -93.78
N LEU A 68 -6.46 66.70 -94.03
CA LEU A 68 -7.57 66.49 -93.09
C LEU A 68 -7.43 65.23 -92.20
N GLU A 69 -6.60 64.26 -92.57
CA GLU A 69 -6.37 63.04 -91.77
C GLU A 69 -5.95 63.35 -90.32
N PRO A 70 -4.91 64.19 -90.05
CA PRO A 70 -4.37 64.34 -88.71
C PRO A 70 -5.37 64.97 -87.71
N TYR A 71 -6.28 65.81 -88.20
CA TYR A 71 -7.35 66.39 -87.38
C TYR A 71 -8.47 65.38 -87.07
N LYS A 72 -8.68 64.36 -87.92
CA LYS A 72 -9.62 63.26 -87.66
C LYS A 72 -9.04 62.31 -86.59
N THR A 73 -7.75 62.01 -86.66
CA THR A 73 -7.08 61.11 -85.71
C THR A 73 -6.92 61.70 -84.31
N GLU A 74 -6.61 63.00 -84.17
CA GLU A 74 -6.54 63.66 -82.85
C GLU A 74 -7.91 63.76 -82.17
N ASN A 75 -8.99 64.04 -82.93
CA ASN A 75 -10.36 64.06 -82.38
C ASN A 75 -10.75 62.66 -81.85
N ALA A 76 -10.44 61.60 -82.61
CA ALA A 76 -10.63 60.21 -82.18
C ALA A 76 -9.72 59.77 -81.00
N ARG A 77 -8.68 60.53 -80.66
CA ARG A 77 -7.88 60.36 -79.44
C ARG A 77 -8.54 61.03 -78.23
N LEU A 78 -8.92 62.30 -78.35
CA LEU A 78 -9.55 63.07 -77.26
C LEU A 78 -10.84 62.42 -76.74
N VAL A 79 -11.64 61.82 -77.63
CA VAL A 79 -12.85 61.06 -77.24
C VAL A 79 -12.51 59.81 -76.40
N ARG A 80 -11.36 59.17 -76.61
CA ARG A 80 -10.94 58.01 -75.79
C ARG A 80 -10.44 58.42 -74.41
N GLU A 81 -9.57 59.42 -74.35
CA GLU A 81 -9.08 60.00 -73.08
C GLU A 81 -10.24 60.43 -72.17
N ASN A 82 -11.29 61.04 -72.73
CA ASN A 82 -12.47 61.46 -71.98
C ASN A 82 -13.28 60.27 -71.38
N ASN A 83 -13.48 59.20 -72.15
CA ASN A 83 -14.19 58.00 -71.69
C ASN A 83 -13.42 57.25 -70.59
N GLU A 84 -12.09 57.17 -70.72
CA GLU A 84 -11.21 56.51 -69.74
C GLU A 84 -11.20 57.24 -68.39
N LEU A 85 -11.17 58.58 -68.40
CA LEU A 85 -11.31 59.40 -67.19
C LEU A 85 -12.67 59.19 -66.50
N HIS A 86 -13.76 59.09 -67.25
CA HIS A 86 -15.09 58.79 -66.70
C HIS A 86 -15.15 57.42 -66.02
N LEU A 87 -14.50 56.40 -66.59
CA LEU A 87 -14.37 55.07 -65.98
C LEU A 87 -13.51 55.08 -64.70
N GLY A 88 -12.42 55.86 -64.67
CA GLY A 88 -11.57 56.02 -63.49
C GLY A 88 -12.31 56.64 -62.30
N LEU A 89 -13.07 57.72 -62.54
CA LEU A 89 -13.89 58.39 -61.51
C LEU A 89 -14.95 57.46 -60.90
N LEU A 90 -15.48 56.52 -61.68
CA LEU A 90 -16.54 55.60 -61.23
C LEU A 90 -15.98 54.54 -60.26
N LYS A 91 -14.82 53.95 -60.58
CA LYS A 91 -14.11 53.01 -59.69
C LYS A 91 -13.71 53.67 -58.36
N LEU A 92 -13.12 54.87 -58.42
CA LEU A 92 -12.67 55.61 -57.23
C LEU A 92 -13.83 55.86 -56.23
N ARG A 93 -15.05 56.05 -56.75
CA ARG A 93 -16.26 56.18 -55.92
C ARG A 93 -16.62 54.85 -55.24
N GLU A 94 -16.57 53.73 -55.94
CA GLU A 94 -16.91 52.40 -55.42
C GLU A 94 -15.97 51.98 -54.28
N ASP A 95 -14.66 52.23 -54.42
CA ASP A 95 -13.66 51.96 -53.38
C ASP A 95 -13.84 52.86 -52.15
N LYS A 96 -14.17 54.14 -52.34
CA LYS A 96 -14.51 55.06 -51.25
C LYS A 96 -15.81 54.63 -50.53
N ASP A 97 -16.81 54.16 -51.26
CA ASP A 97 -18.06 53.66 -50.69
C ASP A 97 -17.89 52.23 -50.10
N ARG A 98 -16.82 51.49 -50.43
CA ARG A 98 -16.38 50.25 -49.78
C ARG A 98 -15.69 50.50 -48.45
N THR A 99 -14.61 51.28 -48.43
CA THR A 99 -13.86 51.65 -47.21
C THR A 99 -14.77 52.30 -46.17
N THR A 100 -15.74 53.13 -46.61
CA THR A 100 -16.78 53.71 -45.74
C THR A 100 -17.66 52.66 -45.05
N ARG A 101 -17.90 51.49 -45.66
CA ARG A 101 -18.66 50.38 -45.03
C ARG A 101 -17.79 49.61 -44.04
N GLU A 102 -16.54 49.35 -44.39
CA GLU A 102 -15.58 48.62 -43.56
C GLU A 102 -15.27 49.39 -42.26
N LEU A 103 -15.04 50.71 -42.33
CA LEU A 103 -14.87 51.57 -41.15
C LEU A 103 -16.13 51.60 -40.25
N LYS A 104 -17.34 51.65 -40.84
CA LYS A 104 -18.60 51.59 -40.07
C LYS A 104 -18.81 50.24 -39.38
N ALA A 105 -18.29 49.14 -39.93
CA ALA A 105 -18.30 47.85 -39.26
C ALA A 105 -17.28 47.80 -38.11
N TYR A 106 -16.11 48.43 -38.26
CA TYR A 106 -15.09 48.50 -37.22
C TYR A 106 -15.53 49.33 -36.01
N ILE A 107 -16.11 50.52 -36.22
CA ILE A 107 -16.66 51.37 -35.15
C ILE A 107 -17.67 50.58 -34.29
N ARG A 108 -18.58 49.84 -34.93
CA ARG A 108 -19.56 49.01 -34.23
C ARG A 108 -18.93 47.94 -33.33
N LYS A 109 -17.78 47.35 -33.69
CA LYS A 109 -17.08 46.38 -32.82
C LYS A 109 -16.57 47.07 -31.56
N LEU A 110 -15.88 48.20 -31.72
CA LEU A 110 -15.39 49.01 -30.60
C LEU A 110 -16.52 49.48 -29.67
N ASP A 111 -17.71 49.79 -30.18
CA ASP A 111 -18.89 50.14 -29.36
C ASP A 111 -19.36 48.97 -28.47
N HIS A 112 -19.28 47.72 -28.96
CA HIS A 112 -19.63 46.53 -28.18
C HIS A 112 -18.56 46.25 -27.12
N GLU A 113 -17.28 46.20 -27.51
CA GLU A 113 -16.13 46.01 -26.61
C GLU A 113 -16.12 47.07 -25.49
N THR A 114 -16.40 48.33 -25.84
CA THR A 114 -16.54 49.44 -24.87
C THR A 114 -17.71 49.26 -23.92
N SER A 115 -18.79 48.59 -24.35
CA SER A 115 -19.95 48.29 -23.51
C SER A 115 -19.68 47.15 -22.53
N ASP A 116 -18.98 46.10 -22.99
CA ASP A 116 -18.57 44.97 -22.16
C ASP A 116 -17.55 45.40 -21.08
N LEU A 117 -16.58 46.25 -21.45
CA LEU A 117 -15.63 46.84 -20.50
C LEU A 117 -16.33 47.73 -19.46
N LYS A 118 -17.39 48.46 -19.82
CA LYS A 118 -18.21 49.23 -18.86
C LYS A 118 -18.99 48.31 -17.92
N PHE A 119 -19.52 47.19 -18.40
CA PHE A 119 -20.20 46.19 -17.57
C PHE A 119 -19.22 45.57 -16.54
N LEU A 120 -18.04 45.15 -17.01
CA LEU A 120 -16.99 44.58 -16.16
C LEU A 120 -16.48 45.57 -15.09
N ASN A 121 -16.26 46.83 -15.47
CA ASN A 121 -15.85 47.89 -14.55
C ASN A 121 -16.91 48.11 -13.45
N ASN A 122 -18.19 48.20 -13.81
CA ASN A 122 -19.28 48.29 -12.82
C ASN A 122 -19.28 47.10 -11.85
N GLN A 123 -19.04 45.88 -12.33
CA GLN A 123 -18.94 44.69 -11.46
C GLN A 123 -17.77 44.81 -10.46
N TYR A 124 -16.60 45.29 -10.88
CA TYR A 124 -15.48 45.56 -9.98
C TYR A 124 -15.79 46.68 -8.96
N VAL A 125 -16.45 47.77 -9.37
CA VAL A 125 -16.89 48.84 -8.45
C VAL A 125 -17.86 48.31 -7.39
N HIS A 126 -18.78 47.41 -7.75
CA HIS A 126 -19.65 46.73 -6.79
C HIS A 126 -18.86 45.83 -5.82
N LYS A 127 -17.85 45.10 -6.31
CA LYS A 127 -16.97 44.25 -5.49
C LYS A 127 -16.13 45.07 -4.50
N VAL A 128 -15.58 46.21 -4.92
CA VAL A 128 -14.85 47.15 -4.04
C VAL A 128 -15.76 47.67 -2.94
N ARG A 129 -16.96 48.18 -3.27
CA ARG A 129 -17.93 48.69 -2.28
C ARG A 129 -18.37 47.65 -1.25
N ALA A 130 -18.43 46.38 -1.63
CA ALA A 130 -18.69 45.28 -0.68
C ALA A 130 -17.52 45.09 0.30
N LEU A 131 -16.28 45.08 -0.21
CA LEU A 131 -15.07 44.95 0.62
C LEU A 131 -14.85 46.16 1.55
N GLU A 132 -15.17 47.38 1.09
CA GLU A 132 -15.16 48.60 1.90
C GLU A 132 -16.16 48.50 3.07
N LYS A 133 -17.38 48.02 2.82
CA LYS A 133 -18.40 47.82 3.85
C LYS A 133 -17.96 46.79 4.90
N ASP A 134 -17.37 45.68 4.47
CA ASP A 134 -16.81 44.66 5.36
C ASP A 134 -15.62 45.19 6.17
N SER A 135 -14.73 45.96 5.54
CA SER A 135 -13.60 46.61 6.21
C SER A 135 -14.07 47.60 7.27
N LYS A 136 -15.11 48.38 6.98
CA LYS A 136 -15.74 49.28 7.94
C LYS A 136 -16.37 48.51 9.11
N ALA A 137 -17.13 47.45 8.86
CA ALA A 137 -17.73 46.62 9.91
C ALA A 137 -16.66 45.96 10.80
N LYS A 138 -15.54 45.50 10.24
CA LYS A 138 -14.38 45.00 10.98
C LYS A 138 -13.73 46.10 11.84
N SER A 139 -13.61 47.32 11.30
CA SER A 139 -13.07 48.48 12.02
C SER A 139 -13.95 48.91 13.19
N GLU A 140 -15.27 49.01 12.98
CA GLU A 140 -16.27 49.28 14.03
C GLU A 140 -16.24 48.18 15.11
N ARG A 141 -16.05 46.91 14.72
CA ARG A 141 -15.90 45.79 15.67
C ARG A 141 -14.62 45.88 16.50
N ILE A 142 -13.49 46.27 15.89
CA ILE A 142 -12.23 46.53 16.61
C ILE A 142 -12.41 47.69 17.60
N GLN A 143 -13.14 48.74 17.22
CA GLN A 143 -13.42 49.89 18.08
C GLN A 143 -14.28 49.50 19.30
N GLN A 144 -15.36 48.74 19.10
CA GLN A 144 -16.18 48.16 20.18
C GLN A 144 -15.35 47.29 21.16
N LEU A 145 -14.40 46.51 20.64
CA LEU A 145 -13.52 45.68 21.46
C LEU A 145 -12.52 46.51 22.28
N GLN A 146 -11.99 47.61 21.71
CA GLN A 146 -11.14 48.54 22.45
C GLN A 146 -11.92 49.31 23.52
N GLU A 147 -13.16 49.75 23.25
CA GLU A 147 -14.01 50.41 24.25
C GLU A 147 -14.36 49.49 25.43
N LYS A 148 -14.70 48.22 25.16
CA LYS A 148 -14.94 47.22 26.22
C LYS A 148 -13.70 46.90 27.04
N ASN A 149 -12.50 47.00 26.46
CA ASN A 149 -11.24 46.82 27.20
C ASN A 149 -10.99 47.96 28.20
N MET A 150 -11.48 49.18 27.93
CA MET A 150 -11.31 50.38 28.76
C MET A 150 -12.22 50.43 30.01
N GLN A 151 -13.02 49.39 30.29
CA GLN A 151 -14.01 49.37 31.40
C GLN A 151 -13.74 48.31 32.48
N ALA A 152 -12.51 47.76 32.56
CA ALA A 152 -12.10 46.85 33.62
C ALA A 152 -11.86 47.61 34.96
N VAL A 153 -12.85 47.60 35.86
CA VAL A 153 -12.77 48.24 37.18
C VAL A 153 -12.52 47.21 38.28
N VAL A 154 -11.28 47.14 38.79
CA VAL A 154 -10.94 46.35 39.98
C VAL A 154 -11.23 47.19 41.24
N GLN A 155 -12.18 46.74 42.07
CA GLN A 155 -12.39 47.32 43.40
C GLN A 155 -11.37 46.77 44.40
N THR A 156 -10.79 47.65 45.20
CA THR A 156 -10.07 47.29 46.44
C THR A 156 -10.63 48.12 47.61
N PRO A 157 -10.59 47.63 48.87
CA PRO A 157 -11.24 48.29 50.00
C PRO A 157 -10.49 49.56 50.48
N GLY A 158 -10.54 50.64 49.69
CA GLY A 158 -9.69 51.82 49.89
C GLY A 158 -10.28 53.19 49.53
N GLY A 159 -11.54 53.28 49.12
CA GLY A 159 -12.33 54.53 49.11
C GLY A 159 -11.88 55.71 48.24
N LYS A 160 -10.75 55.65 47.51
CA LYS A 160 -10.18 56.78 46.75
C LYS A 160 -9.93 56.43 45.28
N LYS A 161 -10.81 56.94 44.41
CA LYS A 161 -10.68 56.78 42.95
C LYS A 161 -9.52 57.64 42.41
N ARG A 162 -8.58 57.02 41.69
CA ARG A 162 -7.58 57.71 40.83
C ARG A 162 -7.45 56.94 39.51
N PRO A 163 -7.58 57.59 38.34
CA PRO A 163 -7.33 56.94 37.05
C PRO A 163 -5.83 56.79 36.80
N ILE A 164 -5.41 55.65 36.26
CA ILE A 164 -4.03 55.38 35.83
C ILE A 164 -3.95 55.55 34.30
N PRO A 165 -3.07 56.41 33.75
CA PRO A 165 -2.93 56.56 32.31
C PRO A 165 -2.17 55.38 31.67
N PHE A 166 -2.81 54.63 30.77
CA PHE A 166 -2.14 53.59 29.98
C PHE A 166 -1.41 54.19 28.76
N ARG A 167 -0.09 54.10 28.77
CA ARG A 167 0.82 54.64 27.75
C ARG A 167 0.86 53.71 26.52
N ARG A 168 0.14 54.03 25.44
CA ARG A 168 0.31 53.33 24.15
C ARG A 168 1.68 53.66 23.55
N GLN A 169 2.44 52.63 23.21
CA GLN A 169 3.73 52.73 22.53
C GLN A 169 3.52 53.05 21.05
N ARG A 170 4.25 54.04 20.52
CA ARG A 170 4.39 54.28 19.07
C ARG A 170 5.81 53.87 18.67
N MET A 171 5.93 53.14 17.56
CA MET A 171 7.17 53.11 16.78
C MET A 171 7.15 54.26 15.79
N GLN A 172 8.31 54.88 15.59
CA GLN A 172 8.66 55.65 14.41
C GLN A 172 9.74 54.86 13.67
N ILE A 173 9.78 55.00 12.35
CA ILE A 173 10.83 54.45 11.49
C ILE A 173 11.36 55.67 10.73
N ASP A 174 12.64 55.96 10.93
CA ASP A 174 13.33 57.08 10.31
C ASP A 174 14.55 56.55 9.52
N GLU A 175 15.00 57.36 8.56
CA GLU A 175 16.24 57.22 7.75
C GLU A 175 16.21 56.29 6.52
N LEU A 176 16.87 56.77 5.46
CA LEU A 176 17.02 56.15 4.13
C LEU A 176 18.49 56.27 3.66
N LEU A 177 18.88 55.46 2.68
CA LEU A 177 20.28 55.15 2.30
C LEU A 177 21.15 56.37 1.88
N PRO A 178 22.46 56.37 2.21
CA PRO A 178 23.46 57.29 1.66
C PRO A 178 24.21 56.74 0.41
N PRO A 179 24.86 57.61 -0.40
CA PRO A 179 25.51 57.24 -1.67
C PRO A 179 27.02 56.89 -1.57
N SER A 180 27.64 56.57 -2.72
CA SER A 180 28.90 55.83 -2.90
C SER A 180 30.19 56.65 -3.10
N LEU A 181 31.34 55.98 -2.95
CA LEU A 181 32.67 56.28 -3.54
C LEU A 181 33.62 55.06 -3.41
N GLY A 182 34.59 54.88 -4.32
CA GLY A 182 35.54 53.74 -4.36
C GLY A 182 36.87 53.96 -3.61
N PRO A 183 37.95 53.15 -3.79
CA PRO A 183 38.25 52.26 -4.94
C PRO A 183 38.70 50.80 -4.60
N THR A 184 39.06 50.02 -5.64
CA THR A 184 39.59 48.63 -5.64
C THR A 184 41.02 48.51 -5.05
N PRO A 185 41.47 47.35 -4.49
CA PRO A 185 41.69 46.05 -5.19
C PRO A 185 41.48 44.77 -4.30
N PRO A 186 41.96 43.55 -4.66
CA PRO A 186 41.64 42.76 -5.85
C PRO A 186 41.15 41.31 -5.54
N ALA A 187 40.45 40.71 -6.52
CA ALA A 187 40.33 39.27 -6.80
C ALA A 187 40.40 38.23 -5.64
N VAL A 188 39.24 37.86 -5.11
CA VAL A 188 38.93 36.50 -4.61
C VAL A 188 37.60 36.07 -5.22
N ALA A 189 37.42 34.79 -5.51
CA ALA A 189 36.25 34.25 -6.23
C ALA A 189 35.15 33.70 -5.31
N GLN A 190 33.99 33.41 -5.91
CA GLN A 190 32.72 32.91 -5.34
C GLN A 190 31.81 33.98 -4.66
N PRO A 191 30.47 33.78 -4.67
CA PRO A 191 29.64 32.90 -5.50
C PRO A 191 28.76 33.70 -6.49
N ASP A 192 27.86 33.03 -7.22
CA ASP A 192 26.86 33.70 -8.07
C ASP A 192 25.85 34.48 -7.21
N ASP A 193 25.89 35.82 -7.29
CA ASP A 193 24.96 36.71 -6.60
C ASP A 193 23.67 36.86 -7.43
N PRO A 194 22.48 36.48 -6.90
CA PRO A 194 21.22 36.58 -7.63
C PRO A 194 20.89 38.02 -8.05
N TYR A 195 21.44 39.05 -7.40
CA TYR A 195 21.25 40.44 -7.81
C TYR A 195 21.91 40.78 -9.16
N ILE A 196 22.98 40.04 -9.54
CA ILE A 196 23.63 40.18 -10.85
C ILE A 196 22.79 39.51 -11.94
N ALA A 197 22.13 38.40 -11.63
CA ALA A 197 21.20 37.73 -12.55
C ALA A 197 19.98 38.62 -12.84
N ASP A 198 19.34 39.19 -11.81
CA ASP A 198 18.24 40.16 -11.98
C ASP A 198 18.68 41.39 -12.80
N LEU A 199 19.88 41.92 -12.56
CA LEU A 199 20.36 43.11 -13.28
C LEU A 199 20.71 42.81 -14.75
N LEU A 200 21.22 41.60 -15.06
CA LEU A 200 21.40 41.14 -16.42
C LEU A 200 20.07 40.89 -17.11
N GLN A 201 19.09 40.26 -16.44
CA GLN A 201 17.78 40.02 -17.03
C GLN A 201 17.02 41.32 -17.29
N VAL A 202 17.07 42.30 -16.38
CA VAL A 202 16.53 43.66 -16.61
C VAL A 202 17.26 44.38 -17.75
N ALA A 203 18.57 44.12 -17.95
CA ALA A 203 19.31 44.67 -19.08
C ALA A 203 18.91 43.99 -20.41
N ASP A 204 18.74 42.67 -20.44
CA ASP A 204 18.33 41.91 -21.62
C ASP A 204 16.86 42.19 -22.00
N ASP A 205 15.96 42.26 -21.03
CA ASP A 205 14.57 42.72 -21.21
C ASP A 205 14.55 44.13 -21.80
N ARG A 206 15.36 45.07 -21.27
CA ARG A 206 15.44 46.44 -21.78
C ARG A 206 16.11 46.51 -23.16
N ILE A 207 17.06 45.64 -23.47
CA ILE A 207 17.64 45.47 -24.81
C ILE A 207 16.56 44.95 -25.78
N GLN A 208 15.72 44.01 -25.34
CA GLN A 208 14.63 43.46 -26.15
C GLN A 208 13.52 44.50 -26.40
N GLU A 209 13.14 45.30 -25.40
CA GLU A 209 12.28 46.47 -25.56
C GLU A 209 12.86 47.46 -26.58
N LEU A 210 14.13 47.84 -26.44
CA LEU A 210 14.79 48.77 -27.38
C LEU A 210 14.92 48.19 -28.80
N GLN A 211 15.07 46.87 -28.95
CA GLN A 211 15.02 46.22 -30.26
C GLN A 211 13.60 46.27 -30.87
N GLN A 212 12.55 46.11 -30.06
CA GLN A 212 11.15 46.27 -30.49
C GLN A 212 10.84 47.73 -30.87
N GLU A 213 11.29 48.71 -30.07
CA GLU A 213 11.20 50.14 -30.42
C GLU A 213 11.94 50.45 -31.74
N VAL A 214 13.17 49.97 -31.91
CA VAL A 214 13.97 50.17 -33.14
C VAL A 214 13.34 49.51 -34.37
N THR A 215 12.71 48.34 -34.23
CA THR A 215 12.01 47.69 -35.35
C THR A 215 10.71 48.40 -35.70
N ALA A 216 9.93 48.85 -34.71
CA ALA A 216 8.74 49.67 -34.94
C ALA A 216 9.09 50.99 -35.65
N VAL A 217 10.10 51.73 -35.17
CA VAL A 217 10.56 52.99 -35.77
C VAL A 217 11.11 52.80 -37.18
N LYS A 218 11.77 51.67 -37.49
CA LYS A 218 12.15 51.33 -38.88
C LYS A 218 10.93 51.11 -39.76
N LEU A 219 9.93 50.38 -39.29
CA LEU A 219 8.70 50.09 -40.04
C LEU A 219 7.89 51.38 -40.31
N ASP A 220 7.83 52.30 -39.35
CA ASP A 220 7.21 53.61 -39.54
C ASP A 220 8.05 54.56 -40.41
N LEU A 221 9.38 54.47 -40.38
CA LEU A 221 10.24 55.16 -41.34
C LEU A 221 10.04 54.64 -42.77
N GLU A 222 9.90 53.33 -42.97
CA GLU A 222 9.58 52.72 -44.27
C GLU A 222 8.20 53.13 -44.78
N ARG A 223 7.18 53.15 -43.91
CA ARG A 223 5.84 53.68 -44.21
C ARG A 223 5.89 55.16 -44.61
N ALA A 224 6.63 55.98 -43.85
CA ALA A 224 6.81 57.41 -44.15
C ALA A 224 7.54 57.63 -45.48
N GLN A 225 8.60 56.86 -45.76
CA GLN A 225 9.30 56.90 -47.05
C GLN A 225 8.39 56.44 -48.21
N GLY A 226 7.54 55.45 -48.00
CA GLY A 226 6.51 55.04 -48.96
C GLY A 226 5.51 56.16 -49.25
N GLY A 227 5.02 56.84 -48.20
CA GLY A 227 4.16 58.01 -48.31
C GLY A 227 4.82 59.18 -49.05
N ILE A 228 6.08 59.50 -48.73
CA ILE A 228 6.87 60.55 -49.41
C ILE A 228 7.09 60.19 -50.89
N LYS A 229 7.43 58.94 -51.20
CA LYS A 229 7.55 58.48 -52.61
C LYS A 229 6.24 58.65 -53.36
N HIS A 230 5.11 58.22 -52.79
CA HIS A 230 3.80 58.35 -53.42
C HIS A 230 3.38 59.81 -53.63
N LEU A 231 3.62 60.69 -52.63
CA LEU A 231 3.37 62.13 -52.76
C LEU A 231 4.27 62.79 -53.81
N ASN A 232 5.55 62.41 -53.89
CA ASN A 232 6.45 62.89 -54.94
C ASN A 232 5.97 62.45 -56.34
N THR A 233 5.49 61.21 -56.49
CA THR A 233 4.88 60.76 -57.75
C THR A 233 3.64 61.58 -58.11
N GLN A 234 2.75 61.86 -57.14
CA GLN A 234 1.60 62.74 -57.38
C GLN A 234 2.01 64.17 -57.74
N VAL A 235 3.08 64.72 -57.15
CA VAL A 235 3.62 66.04 -57.51
C VAL A 235 4.18 66.02 -58.93
N GLU A 236 5.00 65.02 -59.29
CA GLU A 236 5.50 64.86 -60.65
C GLU A 236 4.36 64.72 -61.69
N GLU A 237 3.31 63.95 -61.40
CA GLU A 237 2.14 63.81 -62.27
C GLU A 237 1.39 65.15 -62.43
N ARG A 238 1.27 65.93 -61.35
CA ARG A 238 0.69 67.28 -61.41
C ARG A 238 1.56 68.26 -62.19
N ASP A 239 2.88 68.21 -62.04
CA ASP A 239 3.79 69.09 -62.77
C ASP A 239 3.84 68.73 -64.26
N LYS A 240 3.78 67.44 -64.60
CA LYS A 240 3.60 66.95 -65.99
C LYS A 240 2.27 67.43 -66.60
N GLU A 241 1.18 67.46 -65.84
CA GLU A 241 -0.10 68.01 -66.31
C GLU A 241 -0.08 69.55 -66.38
N ILE A 242 0.61 70.25 -65.49
CA ILE A 242 0.83 71.70 -65.58
C ILE A 242 1.63 72.04 -66.85
N GLU A 243 2.68 71.28 -67.17
CA GLU A 243 3.37 71.38 -68.45
C GLU A 243 2.45 71.07 -69.65
N ARG A 244 1.63 70.02 -69.58
CA ARG A 244 0.67 69.68 -70.65
C ARG A 244 -0.31 70.81 -70.91
N LEU A 245 -0.87 71.40 -69.85
CA LEU A 245 -1.83 72.51 -69.93
C LEU A 245 -1.17 73.79 -70.43
N ASN A 246 0.05 74.12 -69.99
CA ASN A 246 0.81 75.26 -70.52
C ASN A 246 1.07 75.09 -72.03
N ARG A 247 1.52 73.91 -72.48
CA ARG A 247 1.72 73.58 -73.90
C ARG A 247 0.41 73.52 -74.73
N ALA A 248 -0.75 73.52 -74.08
CA ALA A 248 -2.07 73.57 -74.72
C ALA A 248 -2.69 74.98 -74.76
N LEU A 249 -2.13 75.93 -73.99
CA LEU A 249 -2.57 77.33 -73.95
C LEU A 249 -1.83 78.21 -74.98
N ASP A 250 -0.62 77.85 -75.37
CA ASP A 250 0.01 78.44 -76.56
C ASP A 250 -0.75 78.04 -77.83
N GLY A 251 -1.20 79.04 -78.58
CA GLY A 251 -2.34 78.90 -79.49
C GLY A 251 -2.10 78.06 -80.75
N GLY A 252 -2.73 76.88 -80.80
CA GLY A 252 -3.04 76.15 -82.04
C GLY A 252 -1.84 75.50 -82.74
N ARG A 253 -1.69 74.17 -82.59
CA ARG A 253 -0.58 73.39 -83.18
C ARG A 253 -0.45 73.62 -84.70
N PRO A 254 0.72 74.11 -85.19
CA PRO A 254 0.96 74.28 -86.62
C PRO A 254 0.94 72.96 -87.40
N TYR A 255 0.50 73.00 -88.65
CA TYR A 255 0.40 71.81 -89.51
C TYR A 255 1.72 71.04 -89.64
N ASP A 256 2.86 71.73 -89.72
CA ASP A 256 4.17 71.09 -89.86
C ASP A 256 4.54 70.26 -88.61
N VAL A 257 4.15 70.72 -87.41
CA VAL A 257 4.32 69.98 -86.15
C VAL A 257 3.41 68.74 -86.18
N VAL A 258 2.15 68.90 -86.57
CA VAL A 258 1.18 67.79 -86.64
C VAL A 258 1.56 66.76 -87.72
N SER A 259 2.18 67.19 -88.82
CA SER A 259 2.71 66.32 -89.88
C SER A 259 3.96 65.55 -89.42
N LEU A 260 4.88 66.22 -88.70
CA LEU A 260 6.03 65.57 -88.05
C LEU A 260 5.60 64.62 -86.93
N GLU A 261 4.56 64.96 -86.16
CA GLU A 261 3.96 64.05 -85.17
C GLU A 261 3.32 62.84 -85.86
N ALA A 262 2.58 63.01 -86.97
CA ALA A 262 2.04 61.89 -87.74
C ALA A 262 3.15 60.99 -88.35
N GLN A 263 4.25 61.58 -88.83
CA GLN A 263 5.40 60.82 -89.31
C GLN A 263 6.14 60.12 -88.16
N ASN A 264 6.31 60.76 -87.00
CA ASN A 264 6.86 60.14 -85.81
C ASN A 264 5.97 59.02 -85.29
N ILE A 265 4.64 59.15 -85.31
CA ILE A 265 3.69 58.06 -84.99
C ILE A 265 3.85 56.89 -85.97
N SER A 266 4.23 57.13 -87.23
CA SER A 266 4.58 56.04 -88.17
C SER A 266 5.91 55.38 -87.84
N ASN A 267 6.91 56.16 -87.42
CA ASN A 267 8.21 55.65 -86.95
C ASN A 267 8.07 54.90 -85.62
N GLU A 268 7.25 55.38 -84.69
CA GLU A 268 6.92 54.73 -83.42
C GLU A 268 6.16 53.43 -83.63
N LYS A 269 5.28 53.33 -84.65
CA LYS A 269 4.66 52.06 -85.04
C LYS A 269 5.67 51.06 -85.59
N LEU A 270 6.68 51.52 -86.34
CA LEU A 270 7.78 50.67 -86.80
C LEU A 270 8.69 50.24 -85.64
N ILE A 271 9.04 51.17 -84.74
CA ILE A 271 9.83 50.92 -83.53
C ILE A 271 9.06 50.01 -82.57
N SER A 272 7.75 50.15 -82.38
CA SER A 272 6.95 49.26 -81.54
C SER A 272 6.79 47.88 -82.17
N HIS A 273 6.73 47.77 -83.51
CA HIS A 273 6.75 46.46 -84.18
C HIS A 273 8.10 45.76 -84.03
N LEU A 274 9.22 46.49 -84.19
CA LEU A 274 10.57 45.98 -83.95
C LEU A 274 10.79 45.63 -82.46
N ASN A 275 10.29 46.45 -81.53
CA ASN A 275 10.34 46.17 -80.10
C ASN A 275 9.51 44.94 -79.74
N LEU A 276 8.30 44.77 -80.30
CA LEU A 276 7.50 43.56 -80.12
C LEU A 276 8.20 42.31 -80.68
N GLN A 277 8.94 42.45 -81.80
CA GLN A 277 9.77 41.37 -82.34
C GLN A 277 10.98 41.07 -81.44
N ILE A 278 11.62 42.10 -80.86
CA ILE A 278 12.71 41.96 -79.89
C ILE A 278 12.20 41.36 -78.57
N GLU A 279 11.02 41.75 -78.09
CA GLU A 279 10.36 41.19 -76.91
C GLU A 279 10.01 39.72 -77.13
N TYR A 280 9.45 39.35 -78.28
CA TYR A 280 9.21 37.95 -78.65
C TYR A 280 10.50 37.14 -78.74
N LEU A 281 11.58 37.72 -79.28
CA LEU A 281 12.91 37.09 -79.30
C LEU A 281 13.53 36.99 -77.88
N GLN A 282 13.28 37.96 -77.01
CA GLN A 282 13.68 37.90 -75.60
C GLN A 282 12.83 36.93 -74.78
N GLU A 283 11.54 36.77 -75.04
CA GLU A 283 10.68 35.77 -74.40
C GLU A 283 11.02 34.37 -74.86
N THR A 284 11.26 34.15 -76.15
CA THR A 284 11.75 32.85 -76.65
C THR A 284 13.15 32.54 -76.12
N ASN A 285 14.06 33.52 -76.04
CA ASN A 285 15.36 33.33 -75.38
C ASN A 285 15.20 33.03 -73.88
N ARG A 286 14.39 33.78 -73.11
CA ARG A 286 14.11 33.50 -71.69
C ARG A 286 13.47 32.14 -71.48
N ALA A 287 12.55 31.72 -72.35
CA ALA A 287 11.94 30.41 -72.31
C ALA A 287 12.95 29.29 -72.65
N LEU A 288 13.89 29.54 -73.56
CA LEU A 288 15.00 28.63 -73.84
C LEU A 288 16.01 28.59 -72.69
N GLU A 289 16.34 29.73 -72.06
CA GLU A 289 17.19 29.84 -70.87
C GLU A 289 16.56 29.10 -69.69
N GLN A 290 15.29 29.34 -69.37
CA GLN A 290 14.53 28.60 -68.36
C GLN A 290 14.44 27.11 -68.67
N LYS A 291 14.32 26.73 -69.94
CA LYS A 291 14.32 25.31 -70.37
C LYS A 291 15.71 24.69 -70.24
N ILE A 292 16.78 25.42 -70.55
CA ILE A 292 18.17 25.02 -70.36
C ILE A 292 18.49 24.90 -68.87
N GLU A 293 18.05 25.85 -68.04
CA GLU A 293 18.23 25.81 -66.59
C GLU A 293 17.42 24.68 -65.97
N GLY A 294 16.16 24.50 -66.35
CA GLY A 294 15.33 23.36 -65.94
C GLY A 294 15.92 22.01 -66.38
N LEU A 295 16.58 21.94 -67.55
CA LEU A 295 17.35 20.77 -67.96
C LEU A 295 18.65 20.61 -67.16
N HIS A 296 19.32 21.69 -66.73
CA HIS A 296 20.48 21.61 -65.84
C HIS A 296 20.09 21.22 -64.40
N GLN A 297 18.95 21.69 -63.90
CA GLN A 297 18.38 21.27 -62.62
C GLN A 297 17.99 19.80 -62.67
N ARG A 298 17.26 19.35 -63.70
CA ARG A 298 16.98 17.92 -63.92
C ARG A 298 18.25 17.09 -64.12
N LYS A 299 19.27 17.61 -64.81
CA LYS A 299 20.58 16.95 -64.91
C LYS A 299 21.25 16.83 -63.54
N LYS A 300 21.11 17.82 -62.65
CA LYS A 300 21.60 17.75 -61.27
C LYS A 300 20.82 16.73 -60.44
N THR A 301 19.48 16.72 -60.47
CA THR A 301 18.69 15.73 -59.71
C THR A 301 18.92 14.33 -60.24
N VAL A 302 18.89 14.10 -61.55
CA VAL A 302 19.22 12.79 -62.15
C VAL A 302 20.68 12.41 -61.86
N SER A 303 21.61 13.37 -61.73
CA SER A 303 23.00 13.06 -61.33
C SER A 303 23.15 12.77 -59.84
N SER A 304 22.32 13.29 -58.95
CA SER A 304 22.28 12.86 -57.54
C SER A 304 21.54 11.53 -57.43
N GLU A 305 20.40 11.34 -58.08
CA GLU A 305 19.67 10.07 -58.17
C GLU A 305 20.56 8.95 -58.71
N ILE A 306 21.40 9.20 -59.73
CA ILE A 306 22.40 8.24 -60.22
C ILE A 306 23.53 8.00 -59.20
N ALA A 307 23.95 9.01 -58.44
CA ALA A 307 24.96 8.83 -57.39
C ALA A 307 24.41 8.03 -56.20
N ASP A 308 23.18 8.32 -55.78
CA ASP A 308 22.46 7.65 -54.69
C ASP A 308 22.10 6.21 -55.08
N LEU A 309 21.65 5.97 -56.32
CA LEU A 309 21.46 4.64 -56.88
C LEU A 309 22.79 3.90 -57.08
N SER A 310 23.89 4.59 -57.42
CA SER A 310 25.22 3.98 -57.47
C SER A 310 25.73 3.62 -56.08
N ALA A 311 25.46 4.42 -55.06
CA ALA A 311 25.79 4.13 -53.67
C ALA A 311 24.95 2.95 -53.17
N ARG A 312 23.64 2.95 -53.39
CA ARG A 312 22.77 1.83 -53.01
C ARG A 312 23.06 0.56 -53.80
N ASN A 313 23.46 0.65 -55.07
CA ASN A 313 23.96 -0.51 -55.83
C ASN A 313 25.30 -1.02 -55.28
N GLN A 314 26.20 -0.15 -54.82
CA GLN A 314 27.42 -0.58 -54.12
C GLN A 314 27.09 -1.25 -52.79
N GLU A 315 26.17 -0.71 -51.99
CA GLU A 315 25.66 -1.36 -50.77
C GLU A 315 25.03 -2.72 -51.07
N LEU A 316 24.15 -2.81 -52.06
CA LEU A 316 23.55 -4.07 -52.51
C LEU A 316 24.59 -5.07 -53.04
N CYS A 317 25.66 -4.62 -53.71
CA CYS A 317 26.79 -5.49 -54.06
C CYS A 317 27.55 -5.98 -52.82
N HIS A 318 27.72 -5.17 -51.78
CA HIS A 318 28.32 -5.63 -50.52
C HIS A 318 27.39 -6.61 -49.80
N GLU A 319 26.09 -6.33 -49.69
CA GLU A 319 25.06 -7.23 -49.17
C GLU A 319 25.05 -8.56 -49.94
N LEU A 320 25.10 -8.54 -51.28
CA LEU A 320 25.22 -9.73 -52.11
C LEU A 320 26.52 -10.51 -51.84
N THR A 321 27.69 -9.85 -51.78
CA THR A 321 28.94 -10.59 -51.45
C THR A 321 28.95 -11.16 -50.04
N GLN A 322 28.20 -10.59 -49.09
CA GLN A 322 28.00 -11.18 -47.76
C GLN A 322 27.06 -12.39 -47.84
N ILE A 323 25.99 -12.31 -48.64
CA ILE A 323 25.09 -13.44 -48.92
C ILE A 323 25.85 -14.57 -49.65
N ASP A 324 26.73 -14.27 -50.61
CA ASP A 324 27.59 -15.25 -51.27
C ASP A 324 28.58 -15.92 -50.30
N GLN A 325 29.16 -15.15 -49.38
CA GLN A 325 30.03 -15.69 -48.32
C GLN A 325 29.26 -16.59 -47.34
N LEU A 326 28.04 -16.20 -46.97
CA LEU A 326 27.15 -17.01 -46.13
C LEU A 326 26.67 -18.26 -46.87
N ALA A 327 26.36 -18.17 -48.16
CA ALA A 327 26.01 -19.30 -49.00
C ALA A 327 27.18 -20.29 -49.12
N GLN A 328 28.39 -19.80 -49.43
CA GLN A 328 29.60 -20.63 -49.45
C GLN A 328 29.95 -21.25 -48.09
N GLN A 329 29.58 -20.60 -46.98
CA GLN A 329 29.73 -21.20 -45.65
C GLN A 329 28.69 -22.29 -45.41
N LEU A 330 27.42 -22.04 -45.72
CA LEU A 330 26.34 -23.02 -45.63
C LEU A 330 26.55 -24.21 -46.57
N GLU A 331 27.18 -24.01 -47.73
CA GLU A 331 27.58 -25.09 -48.64
C GLU A 331 28.69 -25.95 -48.02
N LYS A 332 29.73 -25.36 -47.42
CA LYS A 332 30.77 -26.12 -46.69
C LYS A 332 30.21 -26.84 -45.47
N ASP A 333 29.36 -26.19 -44.68
CA ASP A 333 28.73 -26.79 -43.50
C ASP A 333 27.83 -27.96 -43.92
N LYS A 334 27.11 -27.83 -45.05
CA LYS A 334 26.35 -28.90 -45.69
C LYS A 334 27.24 -30.01 -46.24
N GLU A 335 28.38 -29.71 -46.87
CA GLU A 335 29.35 -30.70 -47.34
C GLU A 335 29.93 -31.50 -46.16
N ILE A 336 30.30 -30.85 -45.06
CA ILE A 336 30.77 -31.49 -43.83
C ILE A 336 29.68 -32.40 -43.22
N VAL A 337 28.42 -31.93 -43.17
CA VAL A 337 27.29 -32.74 -42.67
C VAL A 337 27.00 -33.92 -43.61
N LEU A 338 27.12 -33.75 -44.93
CA LEU A 338 26.97 -34.84 -45.90
C LEU A 338 28.12 -35.84 -45.81
N GLU A 339 29.37 -35.41 -45.68
CA GLU A 339 30.54 -36.29 -45.51
C GLU A 339 30.45 -37.07 -44.18
N THR A 340 29.98 -36.42 -43.11
CA THR A 340 29.68 -37.08 -41.83
C THR A 340 28.57 -38.13 -41.98
N ALA A 341 27.47 -37.78 -42.64
CA ALA A 341 26.36 -38.70 -42.88
C ALA A 341 26.74 -39.86 -43.82
N ASP A 342 27.58 -39.63 -44.84
CA ASP A 342 28.09 -40.69 -45.70
C ASP A 342 29.11 -41.59 -44.97
N MET A 343 29.87 -41.05 -44.02
CA MET A 343 30.72 -41.84 -43.12
C MET A 343 29.87 -42.72 -42.19
N GLU A 344 28.85 -42.17 -41.53
CA GLU A 344 27.89 -42.93 -40.72
C GLU A 344 27.15 -43.99 -41.55
N LEU A 345 26.71 -43.65 -42.77
CA LEU A 345 26.10 -44.60 -43.71
C LEU A 345 27.09 -45.67 -44.17
N GLN A 346 28.39 -45.37 -44.32
CA GLN A 346 29.41 -46.36 -44.60
C GLN A 346 29.65 -47.28 -43.40
N GLU A 347 29.62 -46.79 -42.17
CA GLU A 347 29.71 -47.61 -40.96
C GLU A 347 28.48 -48.50 -40.77
N ALA A 348 27.28 -47.95 -40.95
CA ALA A 348 26.04 -48.72 -41.00
C ALA A 348 26.07 -49.79 -42.12
N LYS A 349 26.59 -49.47 -43.32
CA LYS A 349 26.78 -50.45 -44.41
C LYS A 349 27.80 -51.54 -44.03
N LYS A 350 28.92 -51.20 -43.38
CA LYS A 350 29.91 -52.18 -42.88
C LYS A 350 29.29 -53.11 -41.83
N GLU A 351 28.49 -52.56 -40.92
CA GLU A 351 27.82 -53.32 -39.85
C GLU A 351 26.67 -54.19 -40.39
N ILE A 352 25.88 -53.70 -41.35
CA ILE A 352 24.89 -54.50 -42.08
C ILE A 352 25.59 -55.65 -42.83
N GLN A 353 26.73 -55.42 -43.48
CA GLN A 353 27.51 -56.51 -44.09
C GLN A 353 28.10 -57.48 -43.05
N ARG A 354 28.46 -57.02 -41.85
CA ARG A 354 28.93 -57.87 -40.75
C ARG A 354 27.80 -58.78 -40.25
N LEU A 355 26.61 -58.23 -40.06
CA LEU A 355 25.39 -58.96 -39.70
C LEU A 355 24.93 -59.90 -40.83
N HIS A 356 25.04 -59.49 -42.09
CA HIS A 356 24.70 -60.34 -43.23
C HIS A 356 25.62 -61.56 -43.30
N ARG A 357 26.95 -61.39 -43.17
CA ARG A 357 27.90 -62.52 -43.07
C ARG A 357 27.59 -63.44 -41.90
N GLN A 358 27.25 -62.90 -40.73
CA GLN A 358 26.80 -63.73 -39.61
C GLN A 358 25.48 -64.48 -39.88
N THR A 359 24.60 -63.92 -40.71
CA THR A 359 23.38 -64.59 -41.16
C THR A 359 23.72 -65.69 -42.17
N GLU A 360 24.61 -65.43 -43.14
CA GLU A 360 25.13 -66.42 -44.09
C GLU A 360 25.83 -67.58 -43.37
N ASP A 361 26.69 -67.31 -42.38
CA ASP A 361 27.35 -68.30 -41.51
C ASP A 361 26.32 -69.18 -40.77
N LEU A 362 25.29 -68.55 -40.18
CA LEU A 362 24.22 -69.26 -39.47
C LEU A 362 23.32 -70.06 -40.42
N GLU A 363 23.04 -69.56 -41.62
CA GLU A 363 22.31 -70.28 -42.67
C GLU A 363 23.11 -71.46 -43.22
N GLU A 364 24.44 -71.35 -43.33
CA GLU A 364 25.31 -72.47 -43.69
C GLU A 364 25.36 -73.51 -42.56
N VAL A 365 25.38 -73.11 -41.29
CA VAL A 365 25.27 -74.01 -40.12
C VAL A 365 23.90 -74.69 -40.07
N ILE A 366 22.80 -73.97 -40.31
CA ILE A 366 21.46 -74.55 -40.42
C ILE A 366 21.38 -75.52 -41.61
N SER A 367 22.07 -75.22 -42.72
CA SER A 367 22.10 -76.07 -43.91
C SER A 367 22.99 -77.31 -43.73
N LYS A 368 24.06 -77.22 -42.92
CA LYS A 368 24.82 -78.37 -42.40
C LYS A 368 23.90 -79.24 -41.55
N LEU A 369 23.34 -78.70 -40.46
CA LEU A 369 22.43 -79.44 -39.57
C LEU A 369 21.22 -80.07 -40.29
N ARG A 370 20.65 -79.41 -41.32
CA ARG A 370 19.58 -79.98 -42.16
C ARG A 370 20.05 -81.16 -43.02
N ARG A 371 21.26 -81.10 -43.59
CA ARG A 371 21.86 -82.25 -44.27
C ARG A 371 22.21 -83.35 -43.29
N ASP A 372 22.83 -83.02 -42.16
CA ASP A 372 23.24 -84.00 -41.15
C ASP A 372 22.00 -84.74 -40.57
N MET A 373 20.87 -84.05 -40.36
CA MET A 373 19.59 -84.69 -40.04
C MET A 373 19.03 -85.54 -41.20
N ALA A 374 19.10 -85.05 -42.45
CA ALA A 374 18.63 -85.82 -43.59
C ALA A 374 19.47 -87.09 -43.82
N GLU A 375 20.79 -87.02 -43.67
CA GLU A 375 21.71 -88.16 -43.72
C GLU A 375 21.41 -89.13 -42.56
N GLY A 376 21.16 -88.63 -41.35
CA GLY A 376 20.70 -89.43 -40.21
C GLY A 376 19.34 -90.11 -40.44
N ASP A 377 18.38 -89.45 -41.10
CA ASP A 377 17.11 -90.08 -41.49
C ASP A 377 17.31 -91.13 -42.61
N HIS A 378 18.22 -90.91 -43.57
CA HIS A 378 18.57 -91.92 -44.58
C HIS A 378 19.29 -93.13 -43.96
N GLU A 379 20.15 -92.94 -42.95
CA GLU A 379 20.73 -94.05 -42.18
C GLU A 379 19.65 -94.79 -41.36
N LYS A 380 18.72 -94.06 -40.75
CA LYS A 380 17.59 -94.61 -39.99
C LYS A 380 16.55 -95.30 -40.88
N ASP A 381 16.43 -94.92 -42.16
CA ASP A 381 15.66 -95.64 -43.19
C ASP A 381 16.41 -96.93 -43.58
N ARG A 382 17.69 -96.83 -43.96
CA ARG A 382 18.54 -98.01 -44.26
C ARG A 382 18.59 -99.04 -43.14
N LEU A 383 18.66 -98.60 -41.88
CA LEU A 383 18.63 -99.47 -40.70
C LEU A 383 17.25 -100.10 -40.49
N ARG A 384 16.16 -99.45 -40.92
CA ARG A 384 14.81 -100.06 -40.95
C ARG A 384 14.69 -101.08 -42.08
N ASP A 385 15.22 -100.79 -43.25
CA ASP A 385 15.24 -101.74 -44.38
C ASP A 385 16.09 -102.98 -44.04
N GLN A 386 17.26 -102.80 -43.43
CA GLN A 386 18.07 -103.90 -42.90
C GLN A 386 17.38 -104.66 -41.78
N LEU A 387 16.61 -103.99 -40.90
CA LEU A 387 15.82 -104.67 -39.87
C LEU A 387 14.69 -105.50 -40.50
N ALA A 388 14.04 -104.99 -41.55
CA ALA A 388 13.01 -105.70 -42.29
C ALA A 388 13.58 -106.89 -43.07
N GLU A 389 14.75 -106.75 -43.71
CA GLU A 389 15.45 -107.85 -44.36
C GLU A 389 15.89 -108.91 -43.32
N MET A 390 16.40 -108.50 -42.16
CA MET A 390 16.71 -109.41 -41.05
C MET A 390 15.46 -110.07 -40.46
N GLN A 391 14.29 -109.41 -40.48
CA GLN A 391 13.01 -110.03 -40.10
C GLN A 391 12.58 -111.08 -41.13
N GLU A 392 12.63 -110.76 -42.44
CA GLU A 392 12.30 -111.72 -43.51
C GLU A 392 13.29 -112.90 -43.52
N GLN A 393 14.58 -112.67 -43.23
CA GLN A 393 15.58 -113.73 -43.04
C GLN A 393 15.30 -114.56 -41.77
N ASN A 394 14.82 -113.96 -40.68
CA ASN A 394 14.39 -114.71 -39.49
C ASN A 394 13.12 -115.53 -39.76
N GLU A 395 12.13 -115.02 -40.48
CA GLU A 395 10.95 -115.80 -40.90
C GLU A 395 11.33 -116.99 -41.80
N LYS A 396 12.28 -116.79 -42.74
CA LYS A 396 12.86 -117.87 -43.55
C LYS A 396 13.62 -118.89 -42.69
N MET A 397 14.38 -118.42 -41.69
CA MET A 397 15.10 -119.29 -40.75
C MET A 397 14.16 -120.04 -39.81
N GLU A 398 13.04 -119.45 -39.39
CA GLU A 398 11.99 -120.10 -38.59
C GLU A 398 11.26 -121.16 -39.44
N GLY A 399 10.95 -120.87 -40.70
CA GLY A 399 10.47 -121.87 -41.67
C GLY A 399 11.46 -123.02 -41.88
N LEU A 400 12.75 -122.74 -42.00
CA LEU A 400 13.81 -123.75 -42.09
C LEU A 400 14.00 -124.54 -40.78
N LEU A 401 13.85 -123.90 -39.62
CA LEU A 401 13.90 -124.57 -38.32
C LEU A 401 12.73 -125.53 -38.15
N ASN A 402 11.51 -125.12 -38.51
CA ASN A 402 10.33 -126.00 -38.52
C ASN A 402 10.55 -127.23 -39.42
N PHE A 403 11.05 -127.03 -40.65
CA PHE A 403 11.41 -128.12 -41.56
C PHE A 403 12.53 -129.02 -41.00
N LEU A 404 13.55 -128.44 -40.35
CA LEU A 404 14.64 -129.19 -39.72
C LEU A 404 14.20 -129.91 -38.44
N GLU A 405 13.19 -129.45 -37.72
CA GLU A 405 12.60 -130.19 -36.60
C GLU A 405 11.79 -131.40 -37.09
N GLU A 406 11.09 -131.29 -38.22
CA GLU A 406 10.44 -132.43 -38.88
C GLU A 406 11.45 -133.46 -39.39
N GLU A 407 12.51 -133.04 -40.11
CA GLU A 407 13.62 -133.92 -40.52
C GLU A 407 14.36 -134.52 -39.31
N LYS A 408 14.61 -133.74 -38.25
CA LYS A 408 15.24 -134.23 -37.01
C LYS A 408 14.40 -135.32 -36.36
N LYS A 409 13.06 -135.17 -36.27
CA LYS A 409 12.15 -136.22 -35.81
C LYS A 409 12.33 -137.51 -36.62
N ARG A 410 12.28 -137.37 -37.95
CA ARG A 410 12.43 -138.46 -38.92
C ARG A 410 13.79 -139.15 -38.88
N LEU A 411 14.86 -138.42 -38.56
CA LEU A 411 16.21 -138.92 -38.39
C LEU A 411 16.43 -139.54 -37.00
N GLN A 412 15.80 -139.02 -35.96
CA GLN A 412 15.87 -139.59 -34.61
C GLN A 412 15.22 -140.99 -34.58
N ASP A 413 14.04 -141.14 -35.21
CA ASP A 413 13.39 -142.42 -35.52
C ASP A 413 14.30 -143.41 -36.28
N LYS A 414 15.38 -142.93 -36.93
CA LYS A 414 16.29 -143.70 -37.78
C LYS A 414 17.62 -144.01 -37.09
N VAL A 415 18.11 -143.10 -36.24
CA VAL A 415 19.30 -143.29 -35.39
C VAL A 415 19.03 -144.35 -34.32
N GLU A 416 17.87 -144.34 -33.68
CA GLU A 416 17.49 -145.38 -32.70
C GLU A 416 17.60 -146.79 -33.31
N LYS A 417 17.20 -146.94 -34.58
CA LYS A 417 17.32 -148.19 -35.34
C LYS A 417 18.77 -148.59 -35.65
N MET A 418 19.71 -147.65 -35.87
CA MET A 418 21.13 -147.97 -36.05
C MET A 418 21.87 -148.24 -34.73
N THR A 419 21.55 -147.52 -33.64
CA THR A 419 22.15 -147.79 -32.32
C THR A 419 21.78 -149.16 -31.74
N GLN A 420 20.80 -149.85 -32.34
CA GLN A 420 20.50 -151.25 -32.09
C GLN A 420 21.54 -152.19 -32.73
N ALA A 421 22.07 -151.84 -33.92
CA ALA A 421 23.03 -152.64 -34.69
C ALA A 421 24.49 -152.43 -34.24
N ASP A 422 24.91 -151.21 -33.88
CA ASP A 422 26.29 -150.96 -33.44
C ASP A 422 26.69 -151.78 -32.18
N LYS A 423 25.69 -152.12 -31.35
CA LYS A 423 25.85 -153.02 -30.19
C LYS A 423 26.30 -154.44 -30.60
N GLU A 424 25.95 -154.88 -31.80
CA GLU A 424 26.35 -156.18 -32.33
C GLU A 424 27.80 -156.16 -32.85
N MET A 425 28.25 -155.03 -33.40
CA MET A 425 29.57 -154.93 -34.04
C MET A 425 30.73 -154.68 -33.06
N ILE A 426 30.49 -154.08 -31.88
CA ILE A 426 31.54 -153.96 -30.85
C ILE A 426 32.03 -155.35 -30.38
N LEU A 427 31.13 -156.35 -30.37
CA LEU A 427 31.44 -157.76 -30.08
C LEU A 427 32.32 -158.44 -31.16
N GLU A 428 32.53 -157.78 -32.31
CA GLU A 428 33.45 -158.22 -33.37
C GLU A 428 34.89 -157.77 -33.08
N LEU A 429 35.06 -156.53 -32.57
CA LEU A 429 36.38 -155.92 -32.36
C LEU A 429 37.21 -156.61 -31.27
N GLU A 430 36.56 -157.18 -30.24
CA GLU A 430 37.27 -157.94 -29.21
C GLU A 430 37.95 -159.21 -29.79
N ARG A 431 37.39 -159.80 -30.86
CA ARG A 431 37.92 -161.00 -31.52
C ARG A 431 39.27 -160.76 -32.22
N MET A 432 39.60 -159.50 -32.51
CA MET A 432 40.87 -159.10 -33.13
C MET A 432 42.04 -158.98 -32.13
N ARG A 433 41.76 -158.86 -30.82
CA ARG A 433 42.80 -158.71 -29.77
C ARG A 433 43.70 -159.95 -29.60
N VAL A 434 43.34 -161.09 -30.20
CA VAL A 434 43.84 -162.42 -29.84
C VAL A 434 44.86 -163.00 -30.85
N ARG A 435 44.98 -162.46 -32.07
CA ARG A 435 45.61 -163.19 -33.19
C ARG A 435 47.05 -162.82 -33.59
N HIS A 436 47.63 -161.73 -33.08
CA HIS A 436 49.04 -161.36 -33.29
C HIS A 436 49.65 -160.83 -31.98
N GLY A 437 50.79 -161.37 -31.56
CA GLY A 437 51.38 -161.14 -30.23
C GLY A 437 52.74 -160.44 -30.24
N MET A 438 53.55 -160.76 -29.20
CA MET A 438 54.82 -160.12 -28.74
C MET A 438 54.64 -159.11 -27.60
N CYS A 439 55.46 -159.28 -26.55
CA CYS A 439 55.55 -158.38 -25.39
C CYS A 439 56.46 -157.18 -25.68
N GLY A 440 56.36 -156.05 -24.97
CA GLY A 440 55.37 -155.66 -23.94
C GLY A 440 55.94 -154.67 -22.91
N LYS A 441 55.05 -153.98 -22.18
CA LYS A 441 55.30 -153.00 -21.09
C LYS A 441 56.03 -151.71 -21.50
N GLU A 442 55.67 -150.52 -21.00
CA GLU A 442 54.53 -150.10 -20.16
C GLU A 442 54.20 -148.64 -20.50
N ARG A 443 52.94 -148.33 -20.89
CA ARG A 443 52.49 -146.92 -21.09
C ARG A 443 50.97 -146.76 -21.06
N SER A 444 50.45 -146.63 -19.85
CA SER A 444 49.03 -146.36 -19.54
C SER A 444 48.92 -145.85 -18.09
N PRO A 445 47.82 -145.16 -17.67
CA PRO A 445 46.66 -144.70 -18.45
C PRO A 445 46.30 -143.20 -18.29
N SER A 446 45.30 -142.78 -19.07
CA SER A 446 44.27 -141.75 -18.84
C SER A 446 44.55 -140.42 -18.10
N ARG A 447 44.23 -139.30 -18.80
CA ARG A 447 43.55 -138.14 -18.16
C ARG A 447 42.54 -137.39 -19.06
N LEU A 448 42.44 -137.65 -20.38
CA LEU A 448 41.40 -137.01 -21.21
C LEU A 448 39.97 -137.43 -20.80
N ASP A 449 39.84 -138.60 -20.19
CA ASP A 449 38.62 -139.10 -19.51
C ASP A 449 38.17 -138.21 -18.32
N ALA A 450 39.08 -137.38 -17.79
CA ALA A 450 38.77 -136.32 -16.83
C ALA A 450 38.57 -134.94 -17.50
N PHE A 451 39.03 -134.74 -18.74
CA PHE A 451 38.81 -133.51 -19.50
C PHE A 451 37.35 -133.38 -19.94
N VAL A 452 36.69 -134.51 -20.25
CA VAL A 452 35.24 -134.54 -20.49
C VAL A 452 34.47 -134.10 -19.23
N LYS A 453 34.90 -134.51 -18.03
CA LYS A 453 34.30 -134.03 -16.77
C LYS A 453 34.54 -132.53 -16.51
N SER A 454 35.73 -132.00 -16.76
CA SER A 454 35.94 -130.55 -16.61
C SER A 454 35.07 -129.73 -17.57
N LEU A 455 34.74 -130.24 -18.76
CA LEU A 455 33.78 -129.60 -19.67
C LEU A 455 32.32 -129.66 -19.18
N GLU A 456 31.95 -130.66 -18.37
CA GLU A 456 30.66 -130.66 -17.66
C GLU A 456 30.64 -129.66 -16.49
N GLU A 457 31.77 -129.45 -15.83
CA GLU A 457 31.92 -128.52 -14.69
C GLU A 457 32.00 -127.05 -15.14
N GLU A 458 32.75 -126.73 -16.21
CA GLU A 458 32.85 -125.37 -16.78
C GLU A 458 31.49 -124.86 -17.29
N ARG A 459 30.65 -125.73 -17.87
CA ARG A 459 29.28 -125.42 -18.29
C ARG A 459 28.44 -124.82 -17.16
N ASP A 460 28.57 -125.36 -15.96
CA ASP A 460 27.74 -124.95 -14.81
C ASP A 460 28.35 -123.78 -14.03
N HIS A 461 29.65 -123.49 -14.22
CA HIS A 461 30.28 -122.24 -13.77
C HIS A 461 29.65 -121.02 -14.46
N TYR A 462 29.60 -121.03 -15.81
CA TYR A 462 29.07 -119.91 -16.59
C TYR A 462 27.57 -119.64 -16.39
N ARG A 463 26.82 -120.55 -15.75
CA ARG A 463 25.42 -120.30 -15.35
C ARG A 463 25.30 -119.51 -14.03
N GLN A 464 26.27 -119.61 -13.12
CA GLN A 464 26.09 -119.14 -11.73
C GLN A 464 26.53 -117.69 -11.47
N GLU A 465 27.57 -117.17 -12.14
CA GLU A 465 28.04 -115.80 -11.88
C GLU A 465 27.10 -114.73 -12.46
N ALA A 466 26.58 -114.95 -13.67
CA ALA A 466 25.65 -114.03 -14.35
C ALA A 466 24.31 -113.84 -13.61
N GLU A 467 23.93 -114.80 -12.74
CA GLU A 467 22.72 -114.71 -11.92
C GLU A 467 22.86 -113.84 -10.66
N ARG A 468 24.09 -113.57 -10.19
CA ARG A 468 24.32 -112.90 -8.89
C ARG A 468 24.07 -111.39 -8.96
N TYR A 469 24.44 -110.73 -10.06
CA TYR A 469 24.24 -109.28 -10.22
C TYR A 469 22.86 -108.89 -10.79
N ARG A 470 21.96 -109.86 -11.06
CA ARG A 470 20.57 -109.61 -11.51
C ARG A 470 19.58 -109.43 -10.33
N LYS A 471 20.06 -109.35 -9.10
CA LYS A 471 19.30 -109.26 -7.84
C LYS A 471 20.04 -108.26 -6.93
N THR A 472 19.47 -107.21 -6.32
CA THR A 472 18.12 -106.61 -6.26
C THR A 472 18.33 -105.14 -5.82
N ARG A 473 17.74 -104.09 -6.41
CA ARG A 473 16.31 -103.70 -6.58
C ARG A 473 15.64 -103.21 -5.28
N GLY A 474 15.20 -101.94 -5.29
CA GLY A 474 14.34 -101.31 -4.28
C GLY A 474 15.10 -100.56 -3.17
N GLY A 475 14.52 -99.57 -2.48
CA GLY A 475 13.22 -98.91 -2.70
C GLY A 475 12.52 -98.46 -1.40
N SER A 476 11.76 -97.36 -1.50
CA SER A 476 10.67 -96.89 -0.60
C SER A 476 10.91 -96.63 0.91
N ASP A 477 10.19 -95.60 1.38
CA ASP A 477 9.58 -95.44 2.71
C ASP A 477 10.41 -95.36 4.02
N ARG A 478 10.16 -94.23 4.72
CA ARG A 478 9.81 -94.10 6.15
C ARG A 478 10.82 -94.41 7.28
N SER A 479 10.74 -93.53 8.28
CA SER A 479 11.02 -93.78 9.71
C SER A 479 10.39 -95.10 10.22
N PRO A 480 10.94 -95.79 11.25
CA PRO A 480 11.04 -95.16 12.58
C PRO A 480 12.18 -95.62 13.53
N ILE A 481 12.22 -94.89 14.64
CA ILE A 481 12.73 -95.20 16.00
C ILE A 481 13.05 -96.68 16.29
N LEU A 482 14.27 -96.94 16.81
CA LEU A 482 14.56 -98.03 17.75
C LEU A 482 15.48 -97.53 18.88
N SER A 483 15.19 -97.94 20.11
CA SER A 483 15.90 -97.60 21.38
C SER A 483 16.63 -98.85 21.94
N PRO A 484 17.29 -98.86 23.12
CA PRO A 484 17.72 -97.79 24.05
C PRO A 484 19.26 -97.84 24.36
N SER A 485 19.92 -96.85 24.98
CA SER A 485 19.96 -96.65 26.47
C SER A 485 20.98 -95.56 26.90
N ARG A 486 20.70 -94.84 28.00
CA ARG A 486 21.63 -94.14 28.97
C ARG A 486 22.89 -93.41 28.42
N GLY A 487 23.14 -92.11 28.62
CA GLY A 487 22.32 -91.02 29.21
C GLY A 487 23.14 -89.78 29.67
N ARG A 488 22.69 -88.56 29.28
CA ARG A 488 23.17 -87.19 29.67
C ARG A 488 24.66 -86.85 29.44
N SER A 489 25.08 -86.32 28.28
CA SER A 489 25.04 -84.88 27.83
C SER A 489 26.11 -83.95 28.45
N PRO A 490 26.66 -82.95 27.70
CA PRO A 490 28.13 -82.70 27.74
C PRO A 490 28.60 -81.23 27.94
N LYS A 491 29.92 -81.00 27.76
CA LYS A 491 30.66 -79.71 27.84
C LYS A 491 30.74 -78.95 26.50
N GLY A 492 31.20 -77.69 26.53
CA GLY A 492 31.87 -76.99 25.41
C GLY A 492 33.36 -77.44 25.21
N ARG A 493 34.27 -76.71 24.54
CA ARG A 493 34.32 -75.29 24.12
C ARG A 493 35.51 -75.06 23.14
N GLY A 494 35.46 -74.04 22.26
CA GLY A 494 36.61 -73.55 21.45
C GLY A 494 36.52 -73.88 19.95
N THR A 495 37.02 -73.08 18.99
CA THR A 495 38.06 -72.00 19.07
C THR A 495 37.77 -70.84 18.08
N TRP A 496 38.47 -69.71 18.23
CA TRP A 496 38.34 -68.41 17.51
C TRP A 496 39.54 -68.17 16.54
N PRO A 497 39.64 -67.06 15.77
CA PRO A 497 38.68 -65.98 15.44
C PRO A 497 38.44 -65.94 13.89
N ALA A 498 38.19 -64.88 13.10
CA ALA A 498 37.85 -63.43 13.24
C ALA A 498 37.22 -62.94 11.91
N SER A 499 36.37 -61.89 11.94
CA SER A 499 36.35 -60.70 11.06
C SER A 499 34.93 -60.15 10.79
N ARG A 500 34.72 -58.87 11.11
CA ARG A 500 33.70 -57.91 10.62
C ARG A 500 32.19 -58.16 10.87
N ASP A 501 31.68 -57.43 11.86
CA ASP A 501 30.59 -56.43 11.81
C ASP A 501 29.42 -56.62 10.79
N SER A 502 28.14 -56.43 11.13
CA SER A 502 27.53 -55.92 12.38
C SER A 502 26.13 -56.53 12.57
N ALA A 503 25.95 -57.35 13.62
CA ALA A 503 24.69 -58.03 13.96
C ALA A 503 24.38 -57.95 15.47
N ASP A 504 24.81 -56.86 16.11
CA ASP A 504 25.03 -56.79 17.56
C ASP A 504 23.90 -56.10 18.36
N THR A 505 22.93 -55.49 17.66
CA THR A 505 21.80 -54.76 18.27
C THR A 505 20.70 -55.68 18.79
N GLU A 506 20.29 -56.69 18.03
CA GLU A 506 19.17 -57.58 18.38
C GLU A 506 19.54 -58.54 19.53
N LEU A 507 20.77 -59.08 19.50
CA LEU A 507 21.28 -59.96 20.56
C LEU A 507 21.37 -59.22 21.92
N SER A 508 21.66 -57.92 21.88
CA SER A 508 21.73 -57.04 23.05
C SER A 508 20.38 -56.68 23.68
N HIS A 509 19.25 -57.09 23.10
CA HIS A 509 17.93 -56.99 23.73
C HIS A 509 17.60 -58.25 24.55
N VAL A 510 17.64 -59.41 23.90
CA VAL A 510 17.28 -60.72 24.50
C VAL A 510 18.14 -61.08 25.71
N VAL A 511 19.41 -60.64 25.73
CA VAL A 511 20.31 -60.85 26.89
C VAL A 511 19.88 -60.06 28.13
N ARG A 512 19.35 -58.83 27.98
CA ARG A 512 18.87 -58.02 29.11
C ARG A 512 17.56 -58.55 29.68
N GLU A 513 16.61 -58.88 28.81
CA GLU A 513 15.31 -59.44 29.21
C GLU A 513 15.48 -60.73 30.04
N ARG A 514 16.43 -61.60 29.67
CA ARG A 514 16.80 -62.79 30.46
C ARG A 514 17.27 -62.41 31.86
N ASP A 515 18.22 -61.48 31.97
CA ASP A 515 18.87 -61.15 33.25
C ASP A 515 17.95 -60.36 34.19
N GLU A 516 17.06 -59.54 33.65
CA GLU A 516 16.01 -58.84 34.41
C GLU A 516 14.96 -59.82 34.97
N LEU A 517 14.51 -60.81 34.17
CA LEU A 517 13.63 -61.88 34.63
C LEU A 517 14.31 -62.77 35.69
N GLN A 518 15.60 -63.07 35.53
CA GLN A 518 16.37 -63.87 36.49
C GLN A 518 16.62 -63.12 37.81
N ALA A 519 16.78 -61.79 37.78
CA ALA A 519 16.86 -60.95 38.98
C ALA A 519 15.53 -60.89 39.75
N MET A 520 14.38 -60.79 39.05
CA MET A 520 13.07 -60.79 39.70
C MET A 520 12.75 -62.10 40.43
N LEU A 521 13.13 -63.26 39.87
CA LEU A 521 12.94 -64.56 40.54
C LEU A 521 13.73 -64.66 41.86
N LEU A 522 15.00 -64.24 41.88
CA LEU A 522 15.80 -64.15 43.11
C LEU A 522 15.20 -63.18 44.14
N GLY A 523 14.53 -62.11 43.68
CA GLY A 523 13.75 -61.22 44.54
C GLY A 523 12.58 -61.92 45.22
N PHE A 524 11.81 -62.72 44.48
CA PHE A 524 10.67 -63.47 45.04
C PHE A 524 11.09 -64.59 46.00
N GLU A 525 12.16 -65.33 45.71
CA GLU A 525 12.70 -66.35 46.63
C GLU A 525 13.08 -65.73 47.98
N LYS A 526 13.80 -64.60 47.96
CA LYS A 526 14.23 -63.89 49.16
C LYS A 526 13.06 -63.30 49.96
N HIS A 527 12.04 -62.78 49.29
CA HIS A 527 10.83 -62.30 49.96
C HIS A 527 10.00 -63.43 50.60
N MET A 528 10.12 -64.65 50.09
CA MET A 528 9.50 -65.84 50.68
C MET A 528 10.19 -66.25 52.00
N GLU A 529 11.52 -66.10 52.10
CA GLU A 529 12.26 -66.30 53.35
C GLU A 529 11.91 -65.24 54.42
N ASP A 530 11.76 -63.97 54.03
CA ASP A 530 11.31 -62.88 54.92
C ASP A 530 9.91 -63.13 55.50
N ILE A 531 9.01 -63.76 54.75
CA ILE A 531 7.68 -64.15 55.24
C ILE A 531 7.80 -65.34 56.21
N GLN A 532 8.62 -66.36 55.90
CA GLN A 532 8.83 -67.51 56.78
C GLN A 532 9.50 -67.15 58.12
N THR A 533 10.36 -66.12 58.14
CA THR A 533 10.97 -65.64 59.40
C THR A 533 9.97 -64.85 60.25
N LYS A 534 9.15 -63.99 59.65
CA LYS A 534 8.07 -63.26 60.36
C LYS A 534 7.03 -64.18 60.99
N VAL A 535 6.61 -65.25 60.31
CA VAL A 535 5.67 -66.24 60.86
C VAL A 535 6.25 -66.98 62.09
N LYS A 536 7.57 -67.22 62.12
CA LYS A 536 8.25 -67.82 63.29
C LYS A 536 8.29 -66.86 64.48
N LEU A 537 8.52 -65.56 64.27
CA LEU A 537 8.48 -64.55 65.33
C LEU A 537 7.08 -64.40 65.94
N LEU A 538 6.04 -64.24 65.10
CA LEU A 538 4.64 -64.13 65.56
C LEU A 538 4.15 -65.41 66.28
N THR A 539 4.74 -66.56 65.98
CA THR A 539 4.48 -67.81 66.72
C THR A 539 5.05 -67.75 68.14
N ALA A 540 6.29 -67.26 68.29
CA ALA A 540 6.93 -67.13 69.61
C ALA A 540 6.24 -66.09 70.50
N GLU A 541 5.84 -64.94 69.96
CA GLU A 541 5.11 -63.90 70.71
C GLU A 541 3.77 -64.42 71.26
N ARG A 542 3.03 -65.19 70.46
CA ARG A 542 1.76 -65.82 70.88
C ARG A 542 1.97 -66.85 72.01
N ASP A 543 3.03 -67.64 71.95
CA ASP A 543 3.33 -68.61 73.01
C ASP A 543 3.82 -67.93 74.31
N GLN A 544 4.53 -66.80 74.20
CA GLN A 544 4.95 -65.97 75.34
C GLN A 544 3.78 -65.25 76.05
N LEU A 545 2.74 -64.83 75.32
CA LEU A 545 1.53 -64.28 75.95
C LEU A 545 0.70 -65.36 76.65
N SER A 546 0.74 -66.59 76.14
CA SER A 546 0.02 -67.74 76.74
C SER A 546 0.58 -68.10 78.13
N THR A 547 1.91 -68.06 78.31
CA THR A 547 2.52 -68.33 79.63
C THR A 547 2.19 -67.25 80.67
N GLN A 548 2.20 -65.96 80.30
CA GLN A 548 1.85 -64.87 81.22
C GLN A 548 0.41 -64.96 81.74
N TYR A 549 -0.54 -65.42 80.92
CA TYR A 549 -1.92 -65.68 81.35
C TYR A 549 -2.02 -66.85 82.35
N GLN A 550 -1.14 -67.84 82.24
CA GLN A 550 -1.08 -68.99 83.14
C GLN A 550 -0.64 -68.58 84.55
N GLU A 551 0.38 -67.72 84.65
CA GLU A 551 0.97 -67.25 85.92
C GLU A 551 -0.04 -66.43 86.74
N ALA A 552 -0.78 -65.52 86.10
CA ALA A 552 -1.82 -64.71 86.75
C ALA A 552 -2.99 -65.56 87.35
N GLN A 553 -3.21 -66.79 86.87
CA GLN A 553 -4.22 -67.68 87.45
C GLN A 553 -3.73 -68.44 88.69
N GLU A 554 -2.43 -68.58 88.92
CA GLU A 554 -1.89 -69.20 90.14
C GLU A 554 -1.91 -68.22 91.32
N GLU A 555 -1.52 -66.96 91.10
CA GLU A 555 -1.49 -65.95 92.16
C GLU A 555 -2.87 -65.74 92.81
N LEU A 556 -3.94 -65.70 92.01
CA LEU A 556 -5.32 -65.53 92.50
C LEU A 556 -5.80 -66.67 93.43
N LYS A 557 -5.16 -67.85 93.37
CA LYS A 557 -5.46 -69.00 94.24
C LYS A 557 -4.72 -68.92 95.59
N SER A 558 -3.60 -68.19 95.66
CA SER A 558 -2.80 -68.05 96.89
C SER A 558 -3.51 -67.23 97.96
N VAL A 559 -4.06 -66.07 97.58
CA VAL A 559 -4.73 -65.08 98.45
C VAL A 559 -5.98 -65.63 99.16
N ARG A 560 -6.53 -66.77 98.71
CA ARG A 560 -7.78 -67.34 99.23
C ARG A 560 -7.60 -68.34 100.40
N ARG A 561 -6.49 -68.33 101.13
CA ARG A 561 -6.20 -69.35 102.18
C ARG A 561 -5.84 -68.84 103.59
N GLU A 562 -5.74 -67.54 103.85
CA GLU A 562 -5.14 -67.02 105.11
C GLU A 562 -6.10 -66.50 106.20
N LEU A 563 -7.40 -66.85 106.19
CA LEU A 563 -8.35 -66.40 107.24
C LEU A 563 -9.16 -67.56 107.87
N ILE A 564 -8.79 -67.98 109.10
CA ILE A 564 -9.65 -68.76 110.01
C ILE A 564 -9.36 -68.41 111.49
N PHE A 565 -10.41 -68.48 112.33
CA PHE A 565 -10.45 -68.52 113.81
C PHE A 565 -10.35 -67.23 114.65
N SER A 566 -11.47 -66.91 115.33
CA SER A 566 -11.53 -66.68 116.78
C SER A 566 -12.99 -66.89 117.28
N PRO A 567 -13.28 -67.67 118.36
CA PRO A 567 -14.66 -68.01 118.73
C PRO A 567 -15.08 -67.53 120.14
N GLU A 568 -16.04 -66.59 120.24
CA GLU A 568 -16.77 -66.31 121.51
C GLU A 568 -18.07 -65.49 121.32
N LEU A 569 -18.19 -64.72 120.23
CA LEU A 569 -19.30 -63.78 119.96
C LEU A 569 -20.67 -64.42 119.55
N GLN A 570 -20.82 -65.74 119.67
CA GLN A 570 -21.81 -66.52 118.88
C GLN A 570 -23.22 -66.66 119.49
N GLN A 571 -23.50 -65.99 120.62
CA GLN A 571 -24.81 -66.02 121.28
C GLN A 571 -25.71 -64.83 120.90
N ARG A 572 -25.17 -63.60 120.76
CA ARG A 572 -25.96 -62.38 120.46
C ARG A 572 -26.43 -62.29 119.00
N MET A 573 -25.65 -62.85 118.06
CA MET A 573 -25.88 -62.85 116.60
C MET A 573 -27.18 -63.54 116.11
N ARG A 574 -28.07 -64.00 116.99
CA ARG A 574 -29.33 -64.66 116.61
C ARG A 574 -30.53 -63.73 116.65
N GLU A 575 -30.60 -62.83 117.62
CA GLU A 575 -31.78 -61.98 117.85
C GLU A 575 -31.87 -60.83 116.82
N GLU A 576 -30.73 -60.34 116.32
CA GLU A 576 -30.68 -59.32 115.26
C GLU A 576 -31.09 -59.86 113.87
N ARG A 577 -30.96 -61.17 113.62
CA ARG A 577 -31.25 -61.76 112.29
C ARG A 577 -32.73 -61.70 111.91
N GLU A 578 -33.61 -61.98 112.85
CA GLU A 578 -35.06 -62.12 112.60
C GLU A 578 -35.71 -60.78 112.20
N GLN A 579 -35.09 -59.65 112.55
CA GLN A 579 -35.48 -58.33 112.02
C GLN A 579 -35.00 -58.12 110.58
N THR A 580 -33.76 -58.51 110.25
CA THR A 580 -33.20 -58.30 108.90
C THR A 580 -33.92 -59.10 107.79
N ASP A 581 -34.43 -60.30 108.09
CA ASP A 581 -35.13 -61.13 107.10
C ASP A 581 -36.45 -60.49 106.62
N ASN A 582 -37.11 -59.70 107.47
CA ASN A 582 -38.36 -59.00 107.14
C ASN A 582 -38.14 -57.79 106.20
N GLU A 583 -36.98 -57.14 106.26
CA GLU A 583 -36.62 -56.05 105.35
C GLU A 583 -36.18 -56.61 103.97
N LEU A 584 -35.45 -57.72 103.97
CA LEU A 584 -34.99 -58.42 102.77
C LEU A 584 -36.15 -58.81 101.83
N HIS A 585 -37.30 -59.19 102.39
CA HIS A 585 -38.50 -59.55 101.61
C HIS A 585 -39.08 -58.37 100.81
N LYS A 586 -39.02 -57.13 101.32
CA LYS A 586 -39.48 -55.93 100.59
C LYS A 586 -38.54 -55.57 99.44
N VAL A 587 -37.24 -55.58 99.70
CA VAL A 587 -36.20 -55.36 98.67
C VAL A 587 -36.30 -56.40 97.56
N THR A 588 -36.70 -57.63 97.89
CA THR A 588 -36.90 -58.73 96.93
C THR A 588 -38.02 -58.45 95.93
N THR A 589 -39.19 -57.94 96.36
CA THR A 589 -40.30 -57.64 95.45
C THR A 589 -40.05 -56.39 94.60
N GLU A 590 -39.41 -55.37 95.16
CA GLU A 590 -39.01 -54.17 94.40
C GLU A 590 -38.00 -54.52 93.30
N ARG A 591 -36.96 -55.30 93.63
CA ARG A 591 -35.97 -55.85 92.68
C ARG A 591 -36.62 -56.55 91.49
N ASP A 592 -37.60 -57.41 91.74
CA ASP A 592 -38.24 -58.18 90.68
C ASP A 592 -39.17 -57.32 89.82
N SER A 593 -39.83 -56.31 90.41
CA SER A 593 -40.60 -55.31 89.65
C SER A 593 -39.72 -54.44 88.73
N LEU A 594 -38.46 -54.19 89.12
CA LEU A 594 -37.48 -53.47 88.31
C LEU A 594 -36.88 -54.36 87.22
N ARG A 595 -36.65 -55.65 87.50
CA ARG A 595 -36.24 -56.65 86.50
C ARG A 595 -37.22 -56.77 85.36
N GLU A 596 -38.52 -56.86 85.65
CA GLU A 596 -39.52 -57.04 84.58
C GLU A 596 -39.60 -55.79 83.68
N ARG A 597 -39.50 -54.57 84.25
CA ARG A 597 -39.41 -53.33 83.47
C ARG A 597 -38.13 -53.25 82.63
N LEU A 598 -36.98 -53.60 83.20
CA LEU A 598 -35.70 -53.62 82.47
C LEU A 598 -35.76 -54.61 81.30
N LYS A 599 -36.33 -55.79 81.52
CA LYS A 599 -36.51 -56.83 80.50
C LYS A 599 -37.42 -56.36 79.36
N VAL A 600 -38.57 -55.73 79.67
CA VAL A 600 -39.47 -55.15 78.65
C VAL A 600 -38.77 -54.05 77.85
N ALA A 601 -38.06 -53.14 78.53
CA ALA A 601 -37.29 -52.08 77.87
C ALA A 601 -36.14 -52.61 76.99
N GLN A 602 -35.48 -53.69 77.41
CA GLN A 602 -34.47 -54.39 76.61
C GLN A 602 -35.08 -55.09 75.40
N THR A 603 -36.22 -55.77 75.54
CA THR A 603 -36.88 -56.41 74.39
C THR A 603 -37.38 -55.41 73.35
N SER A 604 -37.95 -54.27 73.77
CA SER A 604 -38.37 -53.23 72.83
C SER A 604 -37.18 -52.55 72.16
N ALA A 605 -36.13 -52.20 72.92
CA ALA A 605 -34.91 -51.62 72.35
C ALA A 605 -34.19 -52.56 71.37
N LEU A 606 -34.34 -53.89 71.52
CA LEU A 606 -33.85 -54.87 70.56
C LEU A 606 -34.75 -54.95 69.32
N THR A 607 -36.08 -55.03 69.44
CA THR A 607 -36.97 -55.08 68.27
C THR A 607 -36.93 -53.79 67.43
N ASP A 608 -36.76 -52.64 68.07
CA ASP A 608 -36.67 -51.34 67.40
C ASP A 608 -35.29 -51.22 66.71
N ARG A 609 -34.23 -51.75 67.32
CA ARG A 609 -32.91 -51.85 66.71
C ARG A 609 -32.91 -52.80 65.50
N GLU A 610 -33.51 -53.98 65.61
CA GLU A 610 -33.61 -54.94 64.50
C GLU A 610 -34.38 -54.35 63.31
N GLN A 611 -35.43 -53.56 63.57
CA GLN A 611 -36.18 -52.85 62.53
C GLN A 611 -35.35 -51.76 61.84
N GLU A 612 -34.63 -50.92 62.60
CA GLU A 612 -33.77 -49.89 61.98
C GLU A 612 -32.49 -50.49 61.34
N GLU A 613 -31.94 -51.60 61.85
CA GLU A 613 -30.85 -52.32 61.17
C GLU A 613 -31.31 -52.92 59.83
N MET A 614 -32.50 -53.55 59.78
CA MET A 614 -33.11 -54.00 58.52
C MET A 614 -33.35 -52.84 57.56
N ARG A 615 -33.86 -51.70 58.06
CA ARG A 615 -34.13 -50.49 57.27
C ARG A 615 -32.86 -49.85 56.72
N ILE A 616 -31.78 -49.82 57.50
CA ILE A 616 -30.45 -49.40 57.06
C ILE A 616 -29.98 -50.33 55.93
N LEU A 617 -30.09 -51.64 56.10
CA LEU A 617 -29.65 -52.64 55.12
C LEU A 617 -30.47 -52.58 53.81
N GLU A 618 -31.77 -52.27 53.87
CA GLU A 618 -32.59 -51.94 52.70
C GLU A 618 -32.16 -50.64 52.03
N LEU A 619 -31.89 -49.58 52.79
CA LEU A 619 -31.42 -48.29 52.26
C LEU A 619 -30.01 -48.41 51.65
N GLU A 620 -29.10 -49.17 52.25
CA GLU A 620 -27.77 -49.45 51.71
C GLU A 620 -27.84 -50.22 50.39
N ASN A 621 -28.70 -51.24 50.29
CA ASN A 621 -28.93 -51.95 49.03
C ASN A 621 -29.50 -51.02 47.94
N ASN A 622 -30.48 -50.18 48.29
CA ASN A 622 -31.06 -49.19 47.37
C ASN A 622 -30.06 -48.11 46.95
N VAL A 623 -29.17 -47.67 47.84
CA VAL A 623 -28.04 -46.80 47.48
C VAL A 623 -27.11 -47.52 46.53
N GLN A 624 -26.71 -48.77 46.81
CA GLN A 624 -25.82 -49.52 45.92
C GLN A 624 -26.43 -49.81 44.53
N THR A 625 -27.73 -50.06 44.40
CA THR A 625 -28.37 -50.21 43.08
C THR A 625 -28.40 -48.88 42.33
N LEU A 626 -28.84 -47.80 42.97
CA LEU A 626 -28.82 -46.45 42.37
C LEU A 626 -27.40 -45.98 42.03
N GLU A 627 -26.38 -46.37 42.79
CA GLU A 627 -24.98 -46.06 42.47
C GLU A 627 -24.45 -46.85 41.26
N ARG A 628 -24.86 -48.11 41.08
CA ARG A 628 -24.57 -48.93 39.89
C ARG A 628 -25.27 -48.36 38.65
N GLU A 629 -26.56 -48.08 38.75
CA GLU A 629 -27.33 -47.43 37.67
C GLU A 629 -26.72 -46.07 37.30
N ARG A 630 -26.27 -45.29 38.30
CA ARG A 630 -25.56 -44.02 38.09
C ARG A 630 -24.20 -44.20 37.44
N THR A 631 -23.46 -45.30 37.69
CA THR A 631 -22.22 -45.58 36.94
C THR A 631 -22.51 -46.03 35.51
N ASP A 632 -23.53 -46.86 35.30
CA ASP A 632 -23.87 -47.39 33.98
C ASP A 632 -24.47 -46.30 33.06
N LEU A 633 -25.27 -45.39 33.60
CA LEU A 633 -25.71 -44.20 32.88
C LEU A 633 -24.55 -43.23 32.59
N ARG A 634 -23.53 -43.16 33.46
CA ARG A 634 -22.32 -42.34 33.20
C ARG A 634 -21.44 -42.94 32.11
N THR A 635 -21.25 -44.26 32.07
CA THR A 635 -20.49 -44.92 30.99
C THR A 635 -21.24 -44.86 29.66
N GLN A 636 -22.56 -45.06 29.66
CA GLN A 636 -23.39 -44.83 28.47
C GLN A 636 -23.30 -43.37 27.97
N VAL A 637 -23.36 -42.38 28.86
CA VAL A 637 -23.19 -40.96 28.49
C VAL A 637 -21.77 -40.64 28.01
N ALA A 638 -20.73 -41.34 28.49
CA ALA A 638 -19.37 -41.21 27.96
C ALA A 638 -19.28 -41.76 26.52
N VAL A 639 -19.72 -43.00 26.30
CA VAL A 639 -19.73 -43.65 24.98
C VAL A 639 -20.61 -42.89 23.97
N LEU A 640 -21.74 -42.31 24.40
CA LEU A 640 -22.59 -41.46 23.56
C LEU A 640 -21.97 -40.08 23.26
N LYS A 641 -21.05 -39.58 24.10
CA LYS A 641 -20.26 -38.37 23.79
C LYS A 641 -19.12 -38.70 22.84
N GLU A 642 -18.40 -39.80 23.06
CA GLU A 642 -17.30 -40.26 22.21
C GLU A 642 -17.81 -40.60 20.80
N SER A 643 -18.90 -41.36 20.68
CA SER A 643 -19.52 -41.63 19.38
C SER A 643 -20.09 -40.38 18.71
N ARG A 644 -20.65 -39.42 19.49
CA ARG A 644 -21.05 -38.11 18.94
C ARG A 644 -19.85 -37.34 18.40
N VAL A 645 -18.72 -37.29 19.11
CA VAL A 645 -17.50 -36.61 18.64
C VAL A 645 -16.97 -37.28 17.38
N ALA A 646 -16.87 -38.61 17.35
CA ALA A 646 -16.45 -39.36 16.17
C ALA A 646 -17.38 -39.11 14.96
N VAL A 647 -18.70 -39.06 15.15
CA VAL A 647 -19.66 -38.74 14.09
C VAL A 647 -19.59 -37.27 13.66
N GLU A 648 -19.32 -36.33 14.58
CA GLU A 648 -19.07 -34.93 14.23
C GLU A 648 -17.74 -34.75 13.46
N GLU A 649 -16.71 -35.54 13.78
CA GLU A 649 -15.41 -35.54 13.09
C GLU A 649 -15.52 -36.20 11.71
N GLU A 650 -16.22 -37.34 11.59
CA GLU A 650 -16.58 -37.92 10.29
C GLU A 650 -17.41 -36.96 9.45
N LEU A 651 -18.39 -36.26 10.03
CA LEU A 651 -19.21 -35.28 9.31
C LEU A 651 -18.36 -34.09 8.84
N LYS A 652 -17.45 -33.59 9.69
CA LYS A 652 -16.48 -32.54 9.31
C LYS A 652 -15.58 -33.02 8.17
N ALA A 653 -14.97 -34.20 8.30
CA ALA A 653 -14.10 -34.79 7.27
C ALA A 653 -14.84 -35.02 5.94
N ARG A 654 -16.06 -35.57 5.96
CA ARG A 654 -16.92 -35.73 4.78
C ARG A 654 -17.33 -34.38 4.18
N SER A 655 -17.61 -33.36 5.00
CA SER A 655 -17.93 -32.02 4.51
C SER A 655 -16.73 -31.31 3.87
N ALA A 656 -15.53 -31.49 4.42
CA ALA A 656 -14.28 -30.99 3.84
C ALA A 656 -13.96 -31.70 2.52
N ALA A 657 -14.12 -33.02 2.44
CA ALA A 657 -13.95 -33.78 1.21
C ALA A 657 -14.99 -33.41 0.14
N LEU A 658 -16.24 -33.10 0.53
CA LEU A 658 -17.29 -32.61 -0.38
C LEU A 658 -17.02 -31.18 -0.87
N LEU A 659 -16.44 -30.31 -0.03
CA LEU A 659 -15.97 -28.98 -0.46
C LEU A 659 -14.79 -29.09 -1.41
N GLN A 660 -13.76 -29.87 -1.05
CA GLN A 660 -12.58 -30.10 -1.89
C GLN A 660 -12.99 -30.69 -3.25
N THR A 661 -13.85 -31.70 -3.31
CA THR A 661 -14.32 -32.25 -4.59
C THR A 661 -15.27 -31.31 -5.36
N ALA A 662 -16.00 -30.41 -4.68
CA ALA A 662 -16.73 -29.34 -5.34
C ALA A 662 -15.78 -28.29 -5.96
N GLU A 663 -14.70 -27.94 -5.27
CA GLU A 663 -13.64 -27.03 -5.73
C GLU A 663 -12.82 -27.64 -6.88
N GLU A 664 -12.36 -28.89 -6.74
CA GLU A 664 -11.68 -29.66 -7.79
C GLU A 664 -12.56 -29.79 -9.04
N THR A 665 -13.84 -30.11 -8.91
CA THR A 665 -14.74 -30.14 -10.08
C THR A 665 -15.07 -28.74 -10.62
N ALA A 666 -15.04 -27.68 -9.80
CA ALA A 666 -15.19 -26.31 -10.29
C ALA A 666 -13.96 -25.87 -11.09
N GLN A 667 -12.76 -26.20 -10.60
CA GLN A 667 -11.50 -25.99 -11.30
C GLN A 667 -11.46 -26.79 -12.61
N GLN A 668 -11.79 -28.09 -12.59
CA GLN A 668 -11.88 -28.91 -13.81
C GLN A 668 -12.91 -28.36 -14.81
N ARG A 669 -14.03 -27.77 -14.36
CA ARG A 669 -14.99 -27.08 -15.25
C ARG A 669 -14.39 -25.80 -15.85
N ALA A 670 -13.63 -25.03 -15.07
CA ALA A 670 -12.93 -23.85 -15.55
C ALA A 670 -11.84 -24.22 -16.58
N GLU A 671 -11.03 -25.24 -16.29
CA GLU A 671 -10.01 -25.80 -17.19
C GLU A 671 -10.65 -26.33 -18.49
N ASN A 672 -11.74 -27.10 -18.41
CA ASN A 672 -12.48 -27.55 -19.59
C ASN A 672 -13.09 -26.39 -20.39
N SER A 673 -13.57 -25.33 -19.73
CA SER A 673 -14.10 -24.15 -20.44
C SER A 673 -12.99 -23.35 -21.12
N ALA A 674 -11.81 -23.23 -20.50
CA ALA A 674 -10.63 -22.60 -21.10
C ALA A 674 -10.09 -23.41 -22.28
N LEU A 675 -9.97 -24.74 -22.14
CA LEU A 675 -9.57 -25.65 -23.22
C LEU A 675 -10.56 -25.60 -24.39
N ARG A 676 -11.86 -25.54 -24.12
CA ARG A 676 -12.89 -25.39 -25.16
C ARG A 676 -12.81 -24.04 -25.88
N LEU A 677 -12.54 -22.96 -25.16
CA LEU A 677 -12.41 -21.62 -25.76
C LEU A 677 -11.13 -21.50 -26.58
N LEU A 678 -10.04 -22.16 -26.15
CA LEU A 678 -8.82 -22.35 -26.93
C LEU A 678 -9.05 -23.22 -28.17
N GLN A 679 -9.84 -24.30 -28.06
CA GLN A 679 -10.25 -25.13 -29.19
C GLN A 679 -11.05 -24.30 -30.21
N GLU A 680 -12.06 -23.54 -29.78
CA GLU A 680 -12.83 -22.66 -30.67
C GLU A 680 -11.95 -21.59 -31.35
N GLN A 681 -10.95 -21.06 -30.65
CA GLN A 681 -9.98 -20.13 -31.23
C GLN A 681 -9.06 -20.82 -32.25
N MET A 682 -8.61 -22.04 -31.95
CA MET A 682 -7.79 -22.85 -32.84
C MET A 682 -8.57 -23.27 -34.10
N GLU A 683 -9.83 -23.70 -33.95
CA GLU A 683 -10.74 -24.03 -35.06
C GLU A 683 -11.00 -22.83 -35.96
N ARG A 684 -11.22 -21.63 -35.40
CA ARG A 684 -11.32 -20.37 -36.17
C ARG A 684 -10.01 -20.07 -36.91
N SER A 685 -8.86 -20.23 -36.27
CA SER A 685 -7.56 -20.02 -36.94
C SER A 685 -7.31 -21.03 -38.05
N LEU A 686 -7.77 -22.28 -37.88
CA LEU A 686 -7.70 -23.33 -38.90
C LEU A 686 -8.63 -23.03 -40.07
N SER A 687 -9.86 -22.55 -39.83
CA SER A 687 -10.77 -22.16 -40.92
C SER A 687 -10.27 -20.93 -41.68
N ASP A 688 -9.68 -19.94 -41.00
CA ASP A 688 -9.02 -18.79 -41.64
C ASP A 688 -7.81 -19.22 -42.49
N ILE A 689 -6.98 -20.14 -41.98
CA ILE A 689 -5.84 -20.69 -42.72
C ILE A 689 -6.30 -21.54 -43.90
N GLN A 690 -7.32 -22.40 -43.74
CA GLN A 690 -7.90 -23.19 -44.82
C GLN A 690 -8.57 -22.31 -45.89
N HIS A 691 -9.25 -21.24 -45.50
CA HIS A 691 -9.83 -20.29 -46.45
C HIS A 691 -8.74 -19.54 -47.22
N ARG A 692 -7.71 -19.04 -46.54
CA ARG A 692 -6.53 -18.43 -47.19
C ARG A 692 -5.82 -19.40 -48.13
N LEU A 693 -5.66 -20.67 -47.72
CA LEU A 693 -5.08 -21.71 -48.57
C LEU A 693 -5.96 -21.97 -49.80
N SER A 694 -7.27 -22.09 -49.64
CA SER A 694 -8.23 -22.27 -50.74
C SER A 694 -8.18 -21.10 -51.74
N VAL A 695 -8.14 -19.86 -51.25
CA VAL A 695 -7.95 -18.66 -52.09
C VAL A 695 -6.60 -18.71 -52.82
N LYS A 696 -5.50 -19.05 -52.13
CA LYS A 696 -4.17 -19.17 -52.77
C LYS A 696 -4.09 -20.30 -53.79
N THR A 697 -4.75 -21.43 -53.56
CA THR A 697 -4.85 -22.51 -54.56
C THR A 697 -5.67 -22.07 -55.78
N SER A 698 -6.73 -21.27 -55.59
CA SER A 698 -7.51 -20.70 -56.70
C SER A 698 -6.73 -19.66 -57.50
N GLU A 699 -6.01 -18.74 -56.83
CA GLU A 699 -5.07 -17.81 -57.47
C GLU A 699 -3.98 -18.55 -58.25
N LEU A 700 -3.41 -19.61 -57.66
CA LEU A 700 -2.34 -20.41 -58.26
C LEU A 700 -2.85 -21.24 -59.46
N GLN A 701 -4.07 -21.75 -59.41
CA GLN A 701 -4.73 -22.35 -60.59
C GLN A 701 -5.01 -21.31 -61.68
N ALA A 702 -5.45 -20.10 -61.32
CA ALA A 702 -5.64 -19.02 -62.29
C ALA A 702 -4.31 -18.57 -62.92
N ALA A 703 -3.21 -18.61 -62.17
CA ALA A 703 -1.86 -18.36 -62.67
C ALA A 703 -1.36 -19.47 -63.61
N HIS A 704 -1.60 -20.75 -63.30
CA HIS A 704 -1.31 -21.85 -64.24
C HIS A 704 -2.11 -21.68 -65.54
N GLN A 705 -3.42 -21.39 -65.45
CA GLN A 705 -4.24 -21.08 -66.62
C GLN A 705 -3.84 -19.79 -67.37
N GLN A 706 -2.94 -18.97 -66.84
CA GLN A 706 -2.31 -17.85 -67.57
C GLN A 706 -1.01 -18.33 -68.23
N LEU A 707 -0.20 -19.13 -67.53
CA LEU A 707 1.00 -19.78 -68.08
C LEU A 707 0.65 -20.69 -69.26
N ASP A 708 -0.32 -21.58 -69.14
CA ASP A 708 -0.79 -22.48 -70.22
C ASP A 708 -1.07 -21.68 -71.52
N LYS A 709 -1.79 -20.55 -71.39
CA LYS A 709 -2.15 -19.66 -72.52
C LYS A 709 -0.97 -18.87 -73.07
N LEU A 710 0.06 -18.63 -72.26
CA LEU A 710 1.30 -18.00 -72.71
C LEU A 710 2.22 -19.02 -73.39
N GLU A 711 2.27 -20.26 -72.90
CA GLU A 711 2.97 -21.38 -73.53
C GLU A 711 2.35 -21.74 -74.88
N ASP A 712 1.03 -21.91 -74.96
CA ASP A 712 0.27 -22.06 -76.22
C ASP A 712 0.71 -20.98 -77.23
N LYS A 713 0.68 -19.70 -76.80
CA LYS A 713 1.02 -18.55 -77.63
C LYS A 713 2.50 -18.47 -78.00
N ILE A 714 3.40 -18.96 -77.14
CA ILE A 714 4.82 -19.13 -77.46
C ILE A 714 5.01 -20.24 -78.49
N THR A 715 4.28 -21.35 -78.44
CA THR A 715 4.36 -22.39 -79.48
C THR A 715 3.79 -21.90 -80.82
N GLU A 716 2.72 -21.12 -80.80
CA GLU A 716 2.11 -20.52 -81.99
C GLU A 716 3.06 -19.49 -82.64
N LEU A 717 3.67 -18.60 -81.85
CA LEU A 717 4.70 -17.68 -82.32
C LEU A 717 5.96 -18.40 -82.82
N SER A 718 6.39 -19.47 -82.14
CA SER A 718 7.54 -20.29 -82.58
C SER A 718 7.26 -20.99 -83.91
N ARG A 719 6.03 -21.48 -84.11
CA ARG A 719 5.58 -22.06 -85.37
C ARG A 719 5.58 -21.03 -86.50
N ASN A 720 5.04 -19.84 -86.26
CA ASN A 720 5.04 -18.75 -87.24
C ASN A 720 6.47 -18.28 -87.59
N GLY A 721 7.36 -18.23 -86.59
CA GLY A 721 8.79 -17.97 -86.78
C GLY A 721 9.48 -19.05 -87.62
N SER A 722 9.10 -20.33 -87.46
CA SER A 722 9.64 -21.40 -88.30
C SER A 722 9.19 -21.30 -89.77
N SER A 723 7.90 -21.02 -90.04
CA SER A 723 7.43 -20.84 -91.42
C SER A 723 8.02 -19.61 -92.10
N GLN A 724 8.19 -18.49 -91.38
CA GLN A 724 8.88 -17.31 -91.93
C GLN A 724 10.36 -17.59 -92.22
N ASN A 725 11.03 -18.41 -91.40
CA ASN A 725 12.41 -18.82 -91.66
C ASN A 725 12.52 -19.76 -92.87
N ASP A 726 11.56 -20.66 -93.07
CA ASP A 726 11.47 -21.52 -94.27
C ASP A 726 11.22 -20.69 -95.55
N GLU A 727 10.35 -19.68 -95.49
CA GLU A 727 10.15 -18.70 -96.58
C GLU A 727 11.43 -17.92 -96.88
N VAL A 728 12.14 -17.45 -95.85
CA VAL A 728 13.45 -16.77 -95.99
C VAL A 728 14.51 -17.70 -96.59
N VAL A 729 14.49 -18.99 -96.29
CA VAL A 729 15.38 -19.99 -96.93
C VAL A 729 15.00 -20.19 -98.39
N ALA A 730 13.71 -20.31 -98.73
CA ALA A 730 13.23 -20.42 -100.10
C ALA A 730 13.62 -19.18 -100.95
N LEU A 731 13.46 -17.97 -100.40
CA LEU A 731 13.88 -16.73 -101.05
C LEU A 731 15.39 -16.65 -101.25
N LYS A 732 16.21 -17.08 -100.27
CA LYS A 732 17.68 -17.18 -100.43
C LYS A 732 18.08 -18.16 -101.53
N ILE A 733 17.37 -19.28 -101.68
CA ILE A 733 17.59 -20.23 -102.78
C ILE A 733 17.23 -19.58 -104.13
N ALA A 734 16.10 -18.87 -104.22
CA ALA A 734 15.67 -18.17 -105.43
C ALA A 734 16.66 -17.07 -105.87
N ILE A 735 17.17 -16.27 -104.93
CA ILE A 735 18.24 -15.29 -105.19
C ILE A 735 19.48 -16.00 -105.73
N ALA A 736 19.92 -17.08 -105.09
CA ALA A 736 21.08 -17.84 -105.53
C ALA A 736 20.90 -18.53 -106.91
N SER A 737 19.67 -18.79 -107.38
CA SER A 737 19.45 -19.15 -108.79
C SER A 737 19.58 -17.96 -109.74
N LEU A 738 19.00 -16.80 -109.38
CA LEU A 738 19.06 -15.59 -110.21
C LEU A 738 20.49 -15.06 -110.38
N ASP A 739 21.32 -15.12 -109.34
CA ASP A 739 22.75 -14.77 -109.45
C ASP A 739 23.49 -15.68 -110.43
N ARG A 740 23.22 -17.00 -110.41
CA ARG A 740 23.83 -17.95 -111.37
C ARG A 740 23.34 -17.74 -112.80
N GLU A 741 22.06 -17.42 -112.99
CA GLU A 741 21.51 -17.09 -114.32
C GLU A 741 22.12 -15.79 -114.85
N LYS A 742 22.28 -14.77 -114.00
CA LYS A 742 22.96 -13.52 -114.31
C LYS A 742 24.42 -13.74 -114.70
N ASP A 743 25.16 -14.54 -113.95
CA ASP A 743 26.58 -14.81 -114.23
C ASP A 743 26.74 -15.61 -115.55
N ALA A 744 25.86 -16.58 -115.82
CA ALA A 744 25.83 -17.31 -117.10
C ALA A 744 25.44 -16.42 -118.30
N LEU A 745 24.54 -15.45 -118.10
CA LEU A 745 24.21 -14.44 -119.11
C LEU A 745 25.38 -13.48 -119.36
N GLN A 746 26.15 -13.14 -118.33
CA GLN A 746 27.36 -12.31 -118.44
C GLN A 746 28.44 -13.02 -119.28
N GLU A 747 28.77 -14.28 -118.96
CA GLU A 747 29.70 -15.08 -119.78
C GLU A 747 29.24 -15.19 -121.24
N ALA A 748 27.94 -15.35 -121.48
CA ALA A 748 27.38 -15.41 -122.82
C ALA A 748 27.52 -14.08 -123.59
N VAL A 749 27.38 -12.93 -122.92
CA VAL A 749 27.61 -11.60 -123.53
C VAL A 749 29.09 -11.39 -123.85
N ASP A 750 29.99 -11.80 -122.96
CA ASP A 750 31.43 -11.62 -123.14
C ASP A 750 31.95 -12.48 -124.30
N GLN A 751 31.56 -13.77 -124.37
CA GLN A 751 31.87 -14.65 -125.51
C GLN A 751 31.34 -14.12 -126.86
N LYS A 752 30.17 -13.49 -126.86
CA LYS A 752 29.62 -12.85 -128.07
C LYS A 752 30.40 -11.60 -128.47
N THR A 753 30.90 -10.86 -127.51
CA THR A 753 31.72 -9.65 -127.72
C THR A 753 33.08 -10.02 -128.33
N GLU A 754 33.76 -11.05 -127.81
CA GLU A 754 34.99 -11.59 -128.41
C GLU A 754 34.75 -12.10 -129.84
N SER A 755 33.68 -12.86 -130.05
CA SER A 755 33.29 -13.39 -131.38
C SER A 755 33.03 -12.27 -132.40
N MET A 756 32.44 -11.15 -131.96
CA MET A 756 32.17 -9.99 -132.81
C MET A 756 33.46 -9.31 -133.27
N VAL A 757 34.43 -9.09 -132.37
CA VAL A 757 35.73 -8.49 -132.70
C VAL A 757 36.49 -9.34 -133.73
N LEU A 758 36.51 -10.67 -133.55
CA LEU A 758 37.17 -11.61 -134.48
C LEU A 758 36.55 -11.59 -135.89
N LEU A 759 35.22 -11.40 -135.99
CA LEU A 759 34.54 -11.24 -137.28
C LEU A 759 34.83 -9.88 -137.94
N GLN A 760 35.01 -8.83 -137.13
CA GLN A 760 35.25 -7.46 -137.61
C GLN A 760 36.64 -7.31 -138.24
N ASP A 761 37.68 -7.91 -137.64
CA ASP A 761 39.02 -8.01 -138.24
C ASP A 761 39.03 -8.83 -139.54
N GLN A 762 38.29 -9.94 -139.58
CA GLN A 762 38.13 -10.73 -140.81
C GLN A 762 37.48 -9.92 -141.93
N LEU A 763 36.47 -9.11 -141.63
CA LEU A 763 35.82 -8.23 -142.61
C LEU A 763 36.81 -7.20 -143.17
N CYS A 764 37.55 -6.50 -142.29
CA CYS A 764 38.58 -5.53 -142.68
C CYS A 764 39.70 -6.14 -143.55
N SER A 765 40.02 -7.42 -143.36
CA SER A 765 40.98 -8.14 -144.22
C SER A 765 40.47 -8.32 -145.65
N LYS A 766 39.16 -8.55 -145.83
CA LYS A 766 38.54 -8.78 -147.15
C LYS A 766 38.36 -7.49 -147.93
N GLU A 767 38.00 -6.39 -147.26
CA GLU A 767 37.82 -5.09 -147.89
C GLU A 767 39.09 -4.62 -148.62
N LYS A 768 40.27 -4.85 -148.04
CA LYS A 768 41.58 -4.54 -148.64
C LYS A 768 41.79 -5.29 -149.96
N THR A 769 41.54 -6.61 -149.98
CA THR A 769 41.62 -7.40 -151.23
C THR A 769 40.60 -6.95 -152.29
N LEU A 770 39.45 -6.41 -151.86
CA LEU A 770 38.43 -5.85 -152.76
C LEU A 770 38.85 -4.51 -153.39
N THR A 771 39.71 -3.73 -152.75
CA THR A 771 40.21 -2.46 -153.32
C THR A 771 41.21 -2.66 -154.46
N GLU A 772 42.03 -3.71 -154.41
CA GLU A 772 43.03 -4.01 -155.45
C GLU A 772 42.35 -4.46 -156.76
N VAL A 773 41.34 -5.33 -156.67
CA VAL A 773 40.58 -5.83 -157.84
C VAL A 773 39.77 -4.72 -158.54
N ARG A 774 39.34 -3.68 -157.80
CA ARG A 774 38.59 -2.55 -158.39
C ARG A 774 39.44 -1.70 -159.34
N LEU A 775 40.75 -1.66 -159.14
CA LEU A 775 41.67 -0.78 -159.86
C LEU A 775 41.97 -1.27 -161.30
N THR A 776 41.89 -2.57 -161.56
CA THR A 776 42.05 -3.16 -162.90
C THR A 776 40.77 -3.10 -163.74
N VAL A 777 39.60 -3.04 -163.11
CA VAL A 777 38.30 -2.87 -163.80
C VAL A 777 38.16 -1.46 -164.37
N THR A 778 38.61 -0.44 -163.62
CA THR A 778 38.49 0.97 -164.03
C THR A 778 39.23 1.33 -165.32
N GLU A 779 40.23 0.56 -165.75
CA GLU A 779 40.92 0.80 -167.03
C GLU A 779 40.06 0.38 -168.23
N MET A 780 39.26 -0.69 -168.08
CA MET A 780 38.41 -1.24 -169.14
C MET A 780 37.12 -0.43 -169.34
N ASP A 781 36.53 0.08 -168.25
CA ASP A 781 35.26 0.83 -168.27
C ASP A 781 35.32 2.12 -169.12
N ASN A 782 36.48 2.78 -169.17
CA ASN A 782 36.68 4.00 -169.97
C ASN A 782 36.38 3.83 -171.47
N SER A 783 36.54 2.62 -172.02
CA SER A 783 36.17 2.31 -173.42
C SER A 783 34.67 2.12 -173.63
N LEU A 784 33.93 1.83 -172.57
CA LEU A 784 32.52 1.44 -172.58
C LEU A 784 31.60 2.66 -172.33
N ASP A 785 32.09 3.65 -171.58
CA ASP A 785 31.32 4.83 -171.15
C ASP A 785 30.82 5.70 -172.31
N GLN A 786 31.52 5.71 -173.45
CA GLN A 786 31.07 6.42 -174.66
C GLN A 786 29.76 5.85 -175.24
N LEU A 787 29.42 4.59 -174.93
CA LEU A 787 28.16 3.95 -175.33
C LEU A 787 27.12 3.93 -174.18
N LYS A 788 27.56 3.90 -172.90
CA LYS A 788 26.65 4.00 -171.73
C LYS A 788 25.95 5.36 -171.60
N GLY A 789 26.48 6.41 -172.23
CA GLY A 789 25.98 7.79 -172.09
C GLY A 789 24.47 7.98 -172.36
N VAL A 790 23.90 7.23 -173.30
CA VAL A 790 22.46 7.29 -173.62
C VAL A 790 21.63 6.44 -172.66
N LEU A 791 22.06 5.20 -172.38
CA LEU A 791 21.33 4.25 -171.52
C LEU A 791 21.18 4.78 -170.08
N SER A 792 22.27 5.31 -169.55
CA SER A 792 22.36 5.87 -168.20
C SER A 792 21.39 7.03 -167.92
N SER A 793 20.83 7.67 -168.95
CA SER A 793 19.78 8.69 -168.78
C SER A 793 18.51 8.14 -168.13
N ARG A 794 18.10 6.91 -168.48
CA ARG A 794 16.92 6.25 -167.91
C ARG A 794 17.22 5.43 -166.66
N GLU A 795 18.44 4.90 -166.55
CA GLU A 795 18.86 4.16 -165.35
C GLU A 795 18.99 5.09 -164.14
N ARG A 796 19.42 6.36 -164.31
CA ARG A 796 19.42 7.37 -163.23
C ARG A 796 18.01 7.67 -162.70
N GLU A 797 17.02 7.71 -163.58
CA GLU A 797 15.62 7.98 -163.22
C GLU A 797 15.02 6.82 -162.40
N ILE A 798 15.27 5.57 -162.82
CA ILE A 798 14.82 4.36 -162.11
C ILE A 798 15.58 4.17 -160.79
N THR A 799 16.90 4.41 -160.75
CA THR A 799 17.69 4.29 -159.51
C THR A 799 17.35 5.38 -158.49
N SER A 800 17.01 6.61 -158.93
CA SER A 800 16.51 7.65 -158.03
C SER A 800 15.20 7.24 -157.34
N LEU A 801 14.25 6.69 -158.10
CA LEU A 801 12.96 6.23 -157.56
C LEU A 801 13.12 5.03 -156.64
N ARG A 802 14.03 4.09 -156.95
CA ARG A 802 14.37 2.98 -156.04
C ARG A 802 15.00 3.49 -154.75
N ARG A 803 16.01 4.36 -154.81
CA ARG A 803 16.67 4.91 -153.62
C ARG A 803 15.70 5.69 -152.70
N GLN A 804 14.67 6.32 -153.27
CA GLN A 804 13.59 6.95 -152.51
C GLN A 804 12.65 5.93 -151.85
N LEU A 805 12.31 4.83 -152.55
CA LEU A 805 11.53 3.73 -151.98
C LEU A 805 12.30 3.04 -150.84
N ASP A 806 13.56 2.69 -151.07
CA ASP A 806 14.45 2.04 -150.11
C ASP A 806 14.60 2.91 -148.85
N GLN A 807 14.92 4.21 -149.02
CA GLN A 807 14.99 5.18 -147.91
C GLN A 807 13.64 5.29 -147.16
N SER A 808 12.50 5.31 -147.86
CA SER A 808 11.18 5.32 -147.18
C SER A 808 10.88 4.03 -146.41
N HIS A 809 11.53 2.91 -146.76
CA HIS A 809 11.41 1.64 -146.04
C HIS A 809 12.33 1.58 -144.81
N GLU A 810 13.52 2.17 -144.89
CA GLU A 810 14.41 2.41 -143.74
C GLU A 810 13.77 3.38 -142.74
N GLU A 811 13.15 4.46 -143.21
CA GLU A 811 12.38 5.40 -142.38
C GLU A 811 11.14 4.73 -141.75
N LEU A 812 10.41 3.87 -142.48
CA LEU A 812 9.27 3.13 -141.92
C LEU A 812 9.68 2.09 -140.88
N SER A 813 10.79 1.37 -141.10
CA SER A 813 11.26 0.32 -140.21
C SER A 813 11.91 0.87 -138.93
N SER A 814 12.66 1.98 -139.01
CA SER A 814 13.14 2.71 -137.84
C SER A 814 11.99 3.27 -137.00
N VAL A 815 11.00 3.95 -137.60
CA VAL A 815 9.80 4.42 -136.88
C VAL A 815 8.99 3.26 -136.27
N SER A 816 8.96 2.07 -136.91
CA SER A 816 8.36 0.88 -136.31
C SER A 816 9.16 0.38 -135.09
N HIS A 817 10.50 0.42 -135.15
CA HIS A 817 11.36 0.02 -134.03
C HIS A 817 11.23 0.97 -132.83
N ASP A 818 11.25 2.28 -133.08
CA ASP A 818 11.06 3.32 -132.05
C ASP A 818 9.67 3.21 -131.40
N ARG A 819 8.64 2.96 -132.20
CA ARG A 819 7.28 2.65 -131.72
C ARG A 819 7.26 1.42 -130.81
N GLU A 820 7.99 0.35 -131.15
CA GLU A 820 8.08 -0.82 -130.28
C GLU A 820 8.85 -0.53 -128.99
N ILE A 821 9.94 0.23 -129.03
CA ILE A 821 10.66 0.68 -127.83
C ILE A 821 9.71 1.45 -126.92
N ALA A 822 9.02 2.47 -127.44
CA ALA A 822 8.05 3.26 -126.69
C ALA A 822 6.89 2.42 -126.13
N LEU A 823 6.44 1.38 -126.84
CA LEU A 823 5.42 0.45 -126.33
C LEU A 823 5.93 -0.48 -125.22
N ARG A 824 7.21 -0.90 -125.26
CA ARG A 824 7.84 -1.67 -124.17
C ARG A 824 8.03 -0.79 -122.94
N GLU A 825 8.50 0.43 -123.12
CA GLU A 825 8.68 1.42 -122.05
C GLU A 825 7.34 1.84 -121.42
N ASN A 826 6.30 2.08 -122.22
CA ASN A 826 4.97 2.42 -121.69
C ASN A 826 4.35 1.29 -120.86
N ARG A 827 4.54 0.03 -121.27
CA ARG A 827 4.14 -1.15 -120.47
C ARG A 827 4.91 -1.22 -119.16
N ARG A 828 6.24 -1.10 -119.19
CA ARG A 828 7.07 -1.04 -117.99
C ARG A 828 6.57 0.06 -117.04
N LEU A 829 6.30 1.26 -117.53
CA LEU A 829 5.78 2.36 -116.70
C LEU A 829 4.39 2.07 -116.14
N GLN A 830 3.55 1.28 -116.81
CA GLN A 830 2.28 0.78 -116.26
C GLN A 830 2.50 -0.28 -115.16
N ASP A 831 3.44 -1.20 -115.36
CA ASP A 831 3.79 -2.24 -114.37
C ASP A 831 4.47 -1.64 -113.12
N ASP A 832 5.37 -0.67 -113.31
CA ASP A 832 6.01 0.14 -112.25
C ASP A 832 4.92 0.92 -111.47
N LEU A 833 3.98 1.60 -112.15
CA LEU A 833 2.88 2.32 -111.51
C LEU A 833 1.92 1.39 -110.76
N ALA A 834 1.59 0.22 -111.33
CA ALA A 834 0.75 -0.79 -110.68
C ALA A 834 1.43 -1.42 -109.45
N THR A 835 2.76 -1.48 -109.45
CA THR A 835 3.56 -1.93 -108.30
C THR A 835 3.58 -0.87 -107.21
N MET A 836 3.91 0.37 -107.54
CA MET A 836 3.90 1.51 -106.62
C MET A 836 2.49 1.77 -106.03
N THR A 837 1.42 1.44 -106.76
CA THR A 837 0.04 1.48 -106.25
C THR A 837 -0.24 0.37 -105.22
N ARG A 838 0.23 -0.86 -105.46
CA ARG A 838 0.13 -1.97 -104.50
C ARG A 838 0.96 -1.71 -103.24
N GLU A 839 2.16 -1.15 -103.39
CA GLU A 839 3.04 -0.77 -102.28
C GLU A 839 2.41 0.31 -101.40
N ASN A 840 1.82 1.36 -101.97
CA ASN A 840 1.06 2.34 -101.17
C ASN A 840 -0.13 1.71 -100.44
N GLN A 841 -0.84 0.75 -101.06
CA GLN A 841 -1.95 0.06 -100.41
C GLN A 841 -1.47 -0.82 -99.23
N ALA A 842 -0.33 -1.49 -99.37
CA ALA A 842 0.30 -2.24 -98.28
C ALA A 842 0.74 -1.31 -97.13
N VAL A 843 1.50 -0.25 -97.43
CA VAL A 843 1.97 0.74 -96.44
C VAL A 843 0.81 1.45 -95.74
N HIS A 844 -0.30 1.70 -96.42
CA HIS A 844 -1.52 2.21 -95.79
C HIS A 844 -2.16 1.19 -94.83
N ALA A 845 -2.24 -0.09 -95.21
CA ALA A 845 -2.75 -1.15 -94.34
C ALA A 845 -1.87 -1.36 -93.10
N GLU A 846 -0.54 -1.38 -93.26
CA GLU A 846 0.45 -1.43 -92.19
C GLU A 846 0.34 -0.22 -91.25
N MET A 847 0.11 0.98 -91.79
CA MET A 847 -0.10 2.18 -90.97
C MET A 847 -1.44 2.14 -90.21
N GLU A 848 -2.52 1.61 -90.81
CA GLU A 848 -3.77 1.37 -90.08
C GLU A 848 -3.61 0.30 -88.98
N GLU A 849 -2.79 -0.73 -89.21
CA GLU A 849 -2.44 -1.76 -88.23
C GLU A 849 -1.69 -1.15 -87.05
N ALA A 850 -0.61 -0.42 -87.30
CA ALA A 850 0.17 0.29 -86.28
C ALA A 850 -0.67 1.33 -85.51
N LEU A 851 -1.67 1.96 -86.15
CA LEU A 851 -2.63 2.85 -85.49
C LEU A 851 -3.58 2.09 -84.57
N ARG A 852 -4.05 0.90 -84.96
CA ARG A 852 -4.87 0.00 -84.13
C ARG A 852 -4.06 -0.52 -82.93
N GLU A 853 -2.85 -1.02 -83.15
CA GLU A 853 -1.94 -1.46 -82.09
C GLU A 853 -1.63 -0.35 -81.08
N ARG A 854 -1.33 0.87 -81.57
CA ARG A 854 -1.12 2.07 -80.73
C ARG A 854 -2.30 2.32 -79.81
N ASP A 855 -3.53 2.20 -80.31
CA ASP A 855 -4.73 2.50 -79.51
C ASP A 855 -5.11 1.34 -78.57
N GLU A 856 -4.84 0.09 -78.95
CA GLU A 856 -4.84 -1.02 -77.98
C GLU A 856 -3.83 -0.81 -76.85
N LEU A 857 -2.59 -0.43 -77.17
CA LEU A 857 -1.55 -0.14 -76.18
C LEU A 857 -1.96 1.02 -75.25
N LYS A 858 -2.59 2.09 -75.78
CA LYS A 858 -3.19 3.14 -74.94
C LYS A 858 -4.27 2.59 -74.01
N MET A 859 -5.16 1.73 -74.49
CA MET A 859 -6.22 1.14 -73.66
C MET A 859 -5.64 0.23 -72.56
N ARG A 860 -4.62 -0.58 -72.87
CA ARG A 860 -3.87 -1.38 -71.89
C ARG A 860 -3.20 -0.47 -70.85
N VAL A 861 -2.55 0.63 -71.26
CA VAL A 861 -1.96 1.62 -70.36
C VAL A 861 -3.00 2.30 -69.46
N HIS A 862 -4.18 2.68 -69.98
CA HIS A 862 -5.26 3.24 -69.14
C HIS A 862 -5.81 2.22 -68.14
N SER A 863 -5.86 0.93 -68.51
CA SER A 863 -6.21 -0.16 -67.59
C SER A 863 -5.16 -0.28 -66.46
N TYR A 864 -3.86 -0.30 -66.79
CA TYR A 864 -2.80 -0.32 -65.79
C TYR A 864 -2.81 0.92 -64.88
N ILE A 865 -3.01 2.13 -65.41
CA ILE A 865 -3.16 3.34 -64.61
C ILE A 865 -4.37 3.24 -63.65
N SER A 866 -5.47 2.63 -64.10
CA SER A 866 -6.68 2.44 -63.29
C SER A 866 -6.47 1.42 -62.15
N GLU A 867 -5.76 0.33 -62.41
CA GLU A 867 -5.39 -0.65 -61.37
C GLU A 867 -4.31 -0.13 -60.42
N VAL A 868 -3.31 0.62 -60.91
CA VAL A 868 -2.33 1.32 -60.05
C VAL A 868 -3.05 2.30 -59.13
N ALA A 869 -3.92 3.17 -59.65
CA ALA A 869 -4.69 4.13 -58.84
C ALA A 869 -5.70 3.46 -57.87
N LYS A 870 -6.00 2.17 -58.05
CA LYS A 870 -6.81 1.34 -57.15
C LYS A 870 -5.94 0.67 -56.07
N ILE A 871 -4.75 0.21 -56.43
CA ILE A 871 -3.73 -0.29 -55.50
C ILE A 871 -3.24 0.85 -54.59
N GLU A 872 -2.95 2.04 -55.13
CA GLU A 872 -2.58 3.24 -54.37
C GLU A 872 -3.64 3.61 -53.32
N LYS A 873 -4.94 3.56 -53.67
CA LYS A 873 -6.03 3.80 -52.72
C LYS A 873 -6.12 2.72 -51.64
N LEU A 874 -5.85 1.46 -51.99
CA LEU A 874 -5.83 0.34 -51.04
C LEU A 874 -4.62 0.46 -50.10
N MET A 875 -3.45 0.83 -50.62
CA MET A 875 -2.24 1.14 -49.84
C MET A 875 -2.47 2.33 -48.90
N ALA A 876 -3.02 3.44 -49.39
CA ALA A 876 -3.33 4.60 -48.56
C ALA A 876 -4.35 4.28 -47.44
N ALA A 877 -5.34 3.42 -47.72
CA ALA A 877 -6.26 2.91 -46.72
C ALA A 877 -5.54 2.00 -45.69
N LYS A 878 -4.62 1.13 -46.12
CA LYS A 878 -3.84 0.27 -45.22
C LYS A 878 -2.80 1.03 -44.40
N GLU A 879 -2.23 2.10 -44.95
CA GLU A 879 -1.43 3.04 -44.17
C GLU A 879 -2.28 3.76 -43.12
N GLN A 880 -3.51 4.16 -43.45
CA GLN A 880 -4.40 4.76 -42.46
C GLN A 880 -4.80 3.75 -41.38
N ASP A 881 -5.19 2.52 -41.74
CA ASP A 881 -5.42 1.43 -40.77
C ASP A 881 -4.21 1.23 -39.83
N ASN A 882 -2.99 1.29 -40.37
CA ASN A 882 -1.76 1.17 -39.58
C ASN A 882 -1.49 2.40 -38.68
N ARG A 883 -1.78 3.63 -39.15
CA ARG A 883 -1.70 4.84 -38.33
C ARG A 883 -2.70 4.79 -37.18
N ASP A 884 -3.95 4.45 -37.46
CA ASP A 884 -5.02 4.22 -36.48
C ASP A 884 -4.64 3.15 -35.45
N MET A 885 -4.04 2.04 -35.89
CA MET A 885 -3.55 0.97 -35.00
C MET A 885 -2.40 1.45 -34.12
N LEU A 886 -1.40 2.16 -34.68
CA LEU A 886 -0.29 2.74 -33.92
C LEU A 886 -0.78 3.80 -32.92
N GLU A 887 -1.79 4.59 -33.26
CA GLU A 887 -2.40 5.56 -32.36
C GLU A 887 -3.20 4.88 -31.24
N ARG A 888 -3.94 3.79 -31.53
CA ARG A 888 -4.55 2.94 -30.50
C ARG A 888 -3.51 2.30 -29.58
N PHE A 889 -2.36 1.86 -30.09
CA PHE A 889 -1.26 1.35 -29.27
C PHE A 889 -0.63 2.45 -28.40
N ARG A 890 -0.41 3.66 -28.92
CA ARG A 890 0.07 4.81 -28.11
C ARG A 890 -0.93 5.19 -27.02
N MET A 891 -2.21 5.27 -27.36
CA MET A 891 -3.26 5.53 -26.37
C MET A 891 -3.26 4.45 -25.30
N ALA A 892 -3.32 3.16 -25.67
CA ALA A 892 -3.30 2.03 -24.73
C ALA A 892 -2.03 1.98 -23.87
N HIS A 893 -0.88 2.41 -24.40
CA HIS A 893 0.38 2.50 -23.65
C HIS A 893 0.33 3.64 -22.62
N SER A 894 -0.14 4.84 -23.00
CA SER A 894 -0.33 5.96 -22.07
C SER A 894 -1.38 5.65 -21.00
N ASP A 895 -2.44 4.93 -21.39
CA ASP A 895 -3.46 4.35 -20.51
C ASP A 895 -2.86 3.34 -19.51
N ALA A 896 -1.78 2.63 -19.88
CA ALA A 896 -1.07 1.70 -19.01
C ALA A 896 -0.11 2.46 -18.06
N GLU A 897 0.65 3.43 -18.58
CA GLU A 897 1.51 4.32 -17.77
C GLU A 897 0.69 5.09 -16.72
N GLU A 898 -0.49 5.59 -17.07
CA GLU A 898 -1.37 6.29 -16.13
C GLU A 898 -1.92 5.35 -15.04
N ARG A 899 -2.16 4.07 -15.36
CA ARG A 899 -2.51 3.04 -14.37
C ARG A 899 -1.33 2.64 -13.49
N GLU A 900 -0.13 2.56 -14.04
CA GLU A 900 1.09 2.29 -13.28
C GLU A 900 1.41 3.44 -12.32
N LEU A 901 1.33 4.70 -12.77
CA LEU A 901 1.46 5.88 -11.92
C LEU A 901 0.42 5.90 -10.79
N LYS A 902 -0.84 5.51 -11.07
CA LYS A 902 -1.88 5.36 -10.04
C LYS A 902 -1.58 4.22 -9.06
N LEU A 903 -0.99 3.12 -9.53
CA LEU A 903 -0.55 2.02 -8.67
C LEU A 903 0.61 2.46 -7.76
N GLN A 904 1.66 3.07 -8.32
CA GLN A 904 2.80 3.59 -7.56
C GLN A 904 2.37 4.66 -6.52
N GLN A 905 1.39 5.51 -6.86
CA GLN A 905 0.78 6.45 -5.90
C GLN A 905 0.03 5.72 -4.78
N ALA A 906 -0.77 4.70 -5.11
CA ALA A 906 -1.49 3.90 -4.12
C ALA A 906 -0.53 3.10 -3.21
N GLU A 907 0.57 2.58 -3.75
CA GLU A 907 1.63 1.92 -2.99
C GLU A 907 2.38 2.91 -2.09
N GLY A 908 2.67 4.12 -2.57
CA GLY A 908 3.24 5.20 -1.75
C GLY A 908 2.33 5.58 -0.57
N LEU A 909 1.03 5.73 -0.81
CA LEU A 909 0.03 5.98 0.24
C LEU A 909 -0.08 4.80 1.22
N ASN A 910 -0.09 3.56 0.72
CA ASN A 910 -0.14 2.35 1.55
C ASN A 910 1.11 2.25 2.44
N ASN A 911 2.30 2.57 1.90
CA ASN A 911 3.53 2.65 2.68
C ASN A 911 3.50 3.78 3.73
N SER A 912 2.91 4.95 3.44
CA SER A 912 2.69 6.00 4.46
C SER A 912 1.76 5.50 5.58
N ILE A 913 0.59 4.97 5.22
CA ILE A 913 -0.40 4.43 6.17
C ILE A 913 0.22 3.29 7.01
N LYS A 914 1.09 2.47 6.43
CA LYS A 914 1.81 1.40 7.14
C LYS A 914 2.84 1.95 8.12
N LEU A 915 3.56 3.02 7.78
CA LEU A 915 4.48 3.72 8.69
C LEU A 915 3.72 4.43 9.83
N GLU A 916 2.62 5.11 9.51
CA GLU A 916 1.71 5.73 10.49
C GLU A 916 1.13 4.68 11.44
N LEU A 917 0.65 3.55 10.92
CA LEU A 917 0.16 2.43 11.72
C LEU A 917 1.25 1.86 12.63
N LEU A 918 2.48 1.68 12.12
CA LEU A 918 3.63 1.21 12.93
C LEU A 918 4.00 2.20 14.04
N SER A 919 3.95 3.52 13.77
CA SER A 919 4.19 4.56 14.78
C SER A 919 3.10 4.57 15.86
N SER A 920 1.82 4.48 15.47
CA SER A 920 0.71 4.28 16.39
C SER A 920 0.85 2.99 17.19
N ASP A 921 1.40 1.94 16.61
CA ASP A 921 1.69 0.68 17.30
C ASP A 921 2.80 0.82 18.36
N THR A 922 3.84 1.62 18.08
CA THR A 922 4.87 1.96 19.08
C THR A 922 4.32 2.85 20.19
N GLU A 923 3.54 3.88 19.87
CA GLU A 923 2.90 4.74 20.87
C GLU A 923 1.94 3.95 21.76
N ARG A 924 1.13 3.06 21.18
CA ARG A 924 0.20 2.21 21.92
C ARG A 924 0.93 1.19 22.81
N ARG A 925 2.13 0.74 22.42
CA ARG A 925 3.00 -0.08 23.30
C ARG A 925 3.54 0.75 24.47
N HIS A 926 4.10 1.93 24.23
CA HIS A 926 4.56 2.82 25.29
C HIS A 926 3.44 3.30 26.23
N LEU A 927 2.22 3.50 25.72
CA LEU A 927 1.05 3.81 26.56
C LEU A 927 0.62 2.60 27.41
N ARG A 928 0.69 1.37 26.89
CA ARG A 928 0.44 0.14 27.68
C ARG A 928 1.53 -0.08 28.74
N GLU A 929 2.79 0.11 28.39
CA GLU A 929 3.93 0.06 29.32
C GLU A 929 3.74 1.07 30.45
N LYS A 930 3.37 2.32 30.11
CA LYS A 930 3.07 3.36 31.11
C LYS A 930 1.86 3.02 31.98
N VAL A 931 0.77 2.52 31.41
CA VAL A 931 -0.40 2.07 32.20
C VAL A 931 0.00 0.95 33.15
N SER A 932 0.77 -0.05 32.69
CA SER A 932 1.23 -1.15 33.55
C SER A 932 2.15 -0.69 34.68
N LEU A 933 3.01 0.30 34.44
CA LEU A 933 3.81 0.95 35.50
C LEU A 933 2.91 1.67 36.51
N GLN A 934 1.91 2.42 36.05
CA GLN A 934 0.96 3.12 36.95
C GLN A 934 0.04 2.16 37.71
N GLU A 935 -0.34 1.02 37.11
CA GLU A 935 -1.03 -0.08 37.80
C GLU A 935 -0.15 -0.69 38.89
N HIS A 936 1.16 -0.80 38.66
CA HIS A 936 2.13 -1.26 39.65
C HIS A 936 2.29 -0.25 40.80
N GLU A 937 2.48 1.04 40.50
CA GLU A 937 2.51 2.14 41.49
C GLU A 937 1.22 2.16 42.34
N ILE A 938 0.05 2.01 41.71
CA ILE A 938 -1.25 1.91 42.40
C ILE A 938 -1.30 0.67 43.30
N GLN A 939 -0.82 -0.49 42.84
CA GLN A 939 -0.79 -1.71 43.66
C GLN A 939 0.18 -1.58 44.85
N GLU A 940 1.35 -0.97 44.68
CA GLU A 940 2.26 -0.65 45.79
C GLU A 940 1.61 0.31 46.79
N HIS A 941 0.93 1.36 46.32
CA HIS A 941 0.17 2.27 47.17
C HIS A 941 -1.01 1.59 47.89
N MET A 942 -1.71 0.65 47.24
CA MET A 942 -2.76 -0.15 47.89
C MET A 942 -2.17 -1.07 48.97
N ASN A 943 -1.03 -1.72 48.71
CA ASN A 943 -0.34 -2.55 49.69
C ASN A 943 0.13 -1.70 50.90
N ALA A 944 0.63 -0.49 50.65
CA ALA A 944 1.02 0.46 51.70
C ALA A 944 -0.20 0.96 52.50
N LEU A 945 -1.32 1.25 51.85
CA LEU A 945 -2.58 1.61 52.51
C LEU A 945 -3.08 0.48 53.41
N GLN A 946 -3.10 -0.77 52.94
CA GLN A 946 -3.46 -1.94 53.76
C GLN A 946 -2.53 -2.09 54.98
N ALA A 947 -1.22 -1.83 54.81
CA ALA A 947 -0.27 -1.83 55.93
C ALA A 947 -0.56 -0.70 56.94
N TYR A 948 -0.94 0.50 56.48
CA TYR A 948 -1.37 1.59 57.37
C TYR A 948 -2.71 1.31 58.04
N GLU A 949 -3.70 0.73 57.34
CA GLU A 949 -4.98 0.31 57.92
C GLU A 949 -4.79 -0.78 58.98
N ALA A 950 -3.87 -1.73 58.78
CA ALA A 950 -3.49 -2.72 59.76
C ALA A 950 -2.80 -2.09 60.99
N GLN A 951 -1.95 -1.08 60.80
CA GLN A 951 -1.34 -0.31 61.88
C GLN A 951 -2.38 0.50 62.67
N VAL A 952 -3.29 1.21 61.99
CA VAL A 952 -4.41 1.95 62.61
C VAL A 952 -5.33 0.98 63.37
N SER A 953 -5.63 -0.18 62.80
CA SER A 953 -6.43 -1.24 63.47
C SER A 953 -5.69 -1.89 64.65
N SER A 954 -4.35 -1.82 64.70
CA SER A 954 -3.56 -2.19 65.87
C SER A 954 -3.62 -1.10 66.95
N LEU A 955 -3.41 0.16 66.56
CA LEU A 955 -3.48 1.33 67.44
C LEU A 955 -4.87 1.48 68.07
N ALA A 956 -5.94 1.31 67.30
CA ALA A 956 -7.32 1.33 67.80
C ALA A 956 -7.59 0.24 68.85
N ARG A 957 -7.03 -0.98 68.68
CA ARG A 957 -7.12 -2.04 69.70
C ARG A 957 -6.30 -1.71 70.95
N THR A 958 -5.11 -1.12 70.81
CA THR A 958 -4.34 -0.66 71.98
C THR A 958 -4.99 0.53 72.68
N MET A 959 -5.66 1.43 71.95
CA MET A 959 -6.45 2.52 72.52
C MET A 959 -7.68 1.98 73.26
N SER A 960 -8.47 1.08 72.67
CA SER A 960 -9.61 0.44 73.36
C SER A 960 -9.17 -0.22 74.66
N ARG A 961 -8.06 -0.96 74.65
CA ARG A 961 -7.49 -1.55 75.85
C ARG A 961 -7.04 -0.51 76.89
N LEU A 962 -6.39 0.58 76.47
CA LEU A 962 -6.00 1.67 77.38
C LEU A 962 -7.22 2.45 77.91
N GLU A 963 -8.31 2.52 77.14
CA GLU A 963 -9.58 3.09 77.58
C GLU A 963 -10.33 2.17 78.56
N GLU A 964 -10.25 0.85 78.39
CA GLU A 964 -10.71 -0.15 79.35
C GLU A 964 -9.89 -0.10 80.66
N GLU A 965 -8.56 -0.10 80.58
CA GLU A 965 -7.65 0.05 81.74
C GLU A 965 -7.84 1.42 82.45
N LEU A 966 -8.19 2.47 81.71
CA LEU A 966 -8.56 3.76 82.27
C LEU A 966 -9.97 3.75 82.89
N GLN A 967 -10.90 2.94 82.37
CA GLN A 967 -12.23 2.76 82.96
C GLN A 967 -12.18 1.93 84.24
N THR A 968 -11.39 0.86 84.31
CA THR A 968 -11.19 0.10 85.56
C THR A 968 -10.52 0.98 86.62
N ALA A 969 -9.44 1.69 86.28
CA ALA A 969 -8.79 2.63 87.20
C ALA A 969 -9.73 3.78 87.66
N ARG A 970 -10.69 4.21 86.81
CA ARG A 970 -11.76 5.14 87.21
C ARG A 970 -12.77 4.49 88.15
N ALA A 971 -13.17 3.24 87.91
CA ALA A 971 -14.09 2.49 88.75
C ALA A 971 -13.49 2.22 90.14
N GLU A 972 -12.22 1.77 90.20
CA GLU A 972 -11.42 1.63 91.42
C GLU A 972 -11.34 2.96 92.17
N LYS A 973 -11.01 4.05 91.48
CA LYS A 973 -11.01 5.40 92.08
C LYS A 973 -12.38 5.78 92.66
N THR A 974 -13.49 5.43 92.00
CA THR A 974 -14.83 5.69 92.57
C THR A 974 -15.14 4.80 93.77
N SER A 975 -14.67 3.55 93.81
CA SER A 975 -14.75 2.70 95.01
C SER A 975 -13.97 3.32 96.17
N VAL A 976 -12.69 3.65 95.97
CA VAL A 976 -11.85 4.27 97.00
C VAL A 976 -12.39 5.62 97.47
N LEU A 977 -13.10 6.38 96.62
CA LEU A 977 -13.81 7.59 97.03
C LEU A 977 -15.08 7.30 97.85
N ALA A 978 -15.79 6.20 97.59
CA ALA A 978 -16.91 5.73 98.40
C ALA A 978 -16.43 5.16 99.75
N ASP A 979 -15.31 4.44 99.77
CA ASP A 979 -14.65 3.97 100.99
C ASP A 979 -14.14 5.16 101.84
N LEU A 980 -13.54 6.17 101.20
CA LEU A 980 -13.18 7.42 101.87
C LEU A 980 -14.42 8.18 102.40
N ALA A 981 -15.56 8.10 101.71
CA ALA A 981 -16.81 8.70 102.17
C ALA A 981 -17.40 7.93 103.38
N SER A 982 -17.38 6.60 103.37
CA SER A 982 -17.87 5.79 104.50
C SER A 982 -16.97 5.92 105.74
N VAL A 983 -15.64 6.02 105.55
CA VAL A 983 -14.69 6.37 106.63
C VAL A 983 -14.95 7.78 107.16
N ARG A 984 -15.24 8.77 106.31
CA ARG A 984 -15.63 10.12 106.76
C ARG A 984 -16.95 10.11 107.54
N GLU A 985 -17.93 9.34 107.10
CA GLU A 985 -19.21 9.17 107.82
C GLU A 985 -19.00 8.47 109.17
N LEU A 986 -18.09 7.49 109.24
CA LEU A 986 -17.67 6.85 110.48
C LEU A 986 -16.97 7.84 111.42
N CYS A 987 -16.10 8.71 110.92
CA CYS A 987 -15.50 9.80 111.70
C CYS A 987 -16.58 10.77 112.23
N VAL A 988 -17.56 11.17 111.43
CA VAL A 988 -18.68 12.03 111.89
C VAL A 988 -19.54 11.31 112.94
N LYS A 989 -19.75 9.99 112.83
CA LYS A 989 -20.42 9.17 113.85
C LYS A 989 -19.59 9.06 115.15
N LEU A 990 -18.27 8.97 115.03
CA LEU A 990 -17.35 8.98 116.18
C LEU A 990 -17.29 10.35 116.87
N ASP A 991 -17.19 11.45 116.13
CA ASP A 991 -17.19 12.80 116.73
C ASP A 991 -18.56 13.17 117.31
N SER A 992 -19.69 12.80 116.68
CA SER A 992 -21.02 13.03 117.26
C SER A 992 -21.30 12.18 118.50
N SER A 993 -20.80 10.94 118.58
CA SER A 993 -20.90 10.12 119.80
C SER A 993 -19.94 10.59 120.90
N LYS A 994 -18.73 11.06 120.55
CA LYS A 994 -17.82 11.78 121.45
C LYS A 994 -18.43 13.09 121.97
N GLU A 995 -19.12 13.87 121.14
CA GLU A 995 -19.90 15.02 121.60
C GLU A 995 -21.05 14.61 122.51
N LEU A 996 -21.78 13.52 122.21
CA LEU A 996 -22.87 13.03 123.04
C LEU A 996 -22.36 12.61 124.44
N ILE A 997 -21.24 11.87 124.48
CA ILE A 997 -20.55 11.49 125.72
C ILE A 997 -20.04 12.74 126.45
N SER A 998 -19.53 13.75 125.73
CA SER A 998 -19.10 15.03 126.32
C SER A 998 -20.28 15.78 126.93
N ARG A 999 -21.44 15.82 126.26
CA ARG A 999 -22.69 16.41 126.76
C ARG A 999 -23.21 15.66 127.99
N GLN A 1000 -23.13 14.33 128.00
CA GLN A 1000 -23.48 13.50 129.17
C GLN A 1000 -22.52 13.75 130.34
N LEU A 1001 -21.21 13.88 130.07
CA LEU A 1001 -20.20 14.21 131.07
C LEU A 1001 -20.43 15.60 131.68
N THR A 1002 -20.70 16.62 130.85
CA THR A 1002 -21.05 17.97 131.35
C THR A 1002 -22.36 17.97 132.13
N ALA A 1003 -23.38 17.21 131.70
CA ALA A 1003 -24.62 17.08 132.45
C ALA A 1003 -24.40 16.44 133.83
N LYS A 1004 -23.52 15.42 133.93
CA LYS A 1004 -23.13 14.82 135.21
C LYS A 1004 -22.22 15.73 136.05
N SER A 1005 -21.41 16.59 135.43
CA SER A 1005 -20.67 17.66 136.12
C SER A 1005 -21.64 18.68 136.73
N MET A 1006 -22.66 19.12 135.97
CA MET A 1006 -23.69 20.04 136.47
C MET A 1006 -24.57 19.41 137.56
N GLU A 1007 -24.87 18.11 137.50
CA GLU A 1007 -25.52 17.41 138.62
C GLU A 1007 -24.62 17.36 139.86
N LEU A 1008 -23.30 17.17 139.71
CA LEU A 1008 -22.33 17.24 140.81
C LEU A 1008 -22.21 18.65 141.42
N GLU A 1009 -22.15 19.70 140.59
CA GLU A 1009 -22.19 21.10 141.02
C GLU A 1009 -23.50 21.43 141.74
N ARG A 1010 -24.64 20.92 141.25
CA ARG A 1010 -25.94 21.08 141.90
C ARG A 1010 -26.00 20.38 143.27
N VAL A 1011 -25.49 19.16 143.37
CA VAL A 1011 -25.45 18.39 144.64
C VAL A 1011 -24.44 18.96 145.63
N THR A 1012 -23.32 19.55 145.16
CA THR A 1012 -22.38 20.26 146.04
C THR A 1012 -22.96 21.58 146.53
N GLY A 1013 -23.69 22.32 145.68
CA GLY A 1013 -24.47 23.50 146.10
C GLY A 1013 -25.51 23.18 147.19
N GLU A 1014 -26.30 22.11 147.02
CA GLU A 1014 -27.23 21.63 148.06
C GLU A 1014 -26.50 21.28 149.38
N LEU A 1015 -25.25 20.84 149.30
CA LEU A 1015 -24.41 20.52 150.47
C LEU A 1015 -23.86 21.79 151.14
N GLU A 1016 -23.48 22.81 150.36
CA GLU A 1016 -23.08 24.13 150.86
C GLU A 1016 -24.24 24.89 151.50
N ASP A 1017 -25.44 24.84 150.92
CA ASP A 1017 -26.66 25.43 151.49
C ASP A 1017 -26.95 24.84 152.88
N VAL A 1018 -26.94 23.51 153.03
CA VAL A 1018 -27.10 22.82 154.32
C VAL A 1018 -25.95 23.14 155.30
N HIS A 1019 -24.73 23.38 154.80
CA HIS A 1019 -23.63 23.86 155.63
C HIS A 1019 -23.87 25.28 156.14
N SER A 1020 -24.41 26.16 155.29
CA SER A 1020 -24.75 27.54 155.65
C SER A 1020 -25.89 27.60 156.67
N GLU A 1021 -26.91 26.75 156.53
CA GLU A 1021 -28.04 26.65 157.45
C GLU A 1021 -27.60 26.14 158.83
N THR A 1022 -26.76 25.10 158.87
CA THR A 1022 -26.20 24.62 160.15
C THR A 1022 -25.26 25.65 160.80
N ASP A 1023 -24.55 26.47 160.04
CA ASP A 1023 -23.78 27.61 160.58
C ASP A 1023 -24.65 28.78 161.05
N LEU A 1024 -25.82 29.01 160.43
CA LEU A 1024 -26.80 29.99 160.89
C LEU A 1024 -27.40 29.56 162.24
N LEU A 1025 -27.76 28.28 162.38
CA LEU A 1025 -28.24 27.67 163.62
C LEU A 1025 -27.18 27.73 164.74
N LYS A 1026 -25.90 27.46 164.42
CA LYS A 1026 -24.77 27.65 165.38
C LYS A 1026 -24.68 29.11 165.87
N LYS A 1027 -24.86 30.10 164.98
CA LYS A 1027 -24.84 31.54 165.32
C LYS A 1027 -26.04 31.94 166.19
N GLN A 1028 -27.23 31.43 165.91
CA GLN A 1028 -28.42 31.64 166.76
C GLN A 1028 -28.21 31.06 168.17
N LEU A 1029 -27.76 29.80 168.26
CA LEU A 1029 -27.46 29.14 169.54
C LEU A 1029 -26.34 29.85 170.33
N ALA A 1030 -25.37 30.46 169.65
CA ALA A 1030 -24.35 31.30 170.29
C ALA A 1030 -24.95 32.60 170.84
N SER A 1031 -25.91 33.22 170.14
CA SER A 1031 -26.58 34.44 170.60
C SER A 1031 -27.45 34.20 171.84
N GLU A 1032 -28.16 33.08 171.93
CA GLU A 1032 -28.93 32.73 173.15
C GLU A 1032 -28.01 32.46 174.36
N LYS A 1033 -26.83 31.87 174.13
CA LYS A 1033 -25.80 31.70 175.18
C LYS A 1033 -25.15 33.01 175.64
N VAL A 1034 -25.44 34.12 174.96
CA VAL A 1034 -25.08 35.49 175.38
C VAL A 1034 -26.26 36.18 176.07
N THR A 1035 -27.51 36.03 175.57
CA THR A 1035 -28.68 36.63 176.24
C THR A 1035 -28.89 36.04 177.64
N VAL A 1036 -28.69 34.73 177.84
CA VAL A 1036 -28.73 34.10 179.18
C VAL A 1036 -27.70 34.72 180.13
N ARG A 1037 -26.43 34.88 179.70
CA ARG A 1037 -25.38 35.53 180.52
C ARG A 1037 -25.69 36.99 180.84
N ASN A 1038 -26.34 37.71 179.92
CA ASN A 1038 -26.76 39.09 180.13
C ASN A 1038 -27.88 39.18 181.19
N LEU A 1039 -28.77 38.19 181.26
CA LEU A 1039 -29.80 38.10 182.30
C LEU A 1039 -29.21 37.72 183.67
N GLU A 1040 -28.23 36.80 183.71
CA GLU A 1040 -27.50 36.45 184.94
C GLU A 1040 -26.73 37.65 185.52
N THR A 1041 -26.06 38.44 184.67
CA THR A 1041 -25.37 39.67 185.09
C THR A 1041 -26.32 40.81 185.47
N LEU A 1042 -27.52 40.89 184.87
CA LEU A 1042 -28.58 41.80 185.33
C LEU A 1042 -29.11 41.43 186.72
N LEU A 1043 -29.30 40.14 187.02
CA LEU A 1043 -29.69 39.68 188.36
C LEU A 1043 -28.60 39.94 189.41
N SER A 1044 -27.33 39.75 189.05
CA SER A 1044 -26.17 40.09 189.90
C SER A 1044 -26.11 41.59 190.21
N THR A 1045 -26.17 42.43 189.17
CA THR A 1045 -26.06 43.90 189.32
C THR A 1045 -27.28 44.53 189.99
N ASN A 1046 -28.46 43.91 189.97
CA ASN A 1046 -29.62 44.39 190.70
C ASN A 1046 -29.43 44.21 192.23
N ARG A 1047 -29.01 43.02 192.67
CA ARG A 1047 -28.66 42.77 194.10
C ARG A 1047 -27.56 43.71 194.61
N GLN A 1048 -26.57 44.02 193.77
CA GLN A 1048 -25.52 45.00 194.10
C GLN A 1048 -26.08 46.42 194.32
N LYS A 1049 -27.09 46.83 193.52
CA LYS A 1049 -27.72 48.17 193.62
C LYS A 1049 -28.58 48.35 194.87
N GLU A 1050 -29.32 47.32 195.29
CA GLU A 1050 -30.11 47.38 196.53
C GLU A 1050 -29.20 47.61 197.75
N PHE A 1051 -28.04 46.94 197.79
CA PHE A 1051 -27.06 47.11 198.86
C PHE A 1051 -26.40 48.51 198.85
N GLN A 1052 -26.07 49.05 197.66
CA GLN A 1052 -25.54 50.41 197.52
C GLN A 1052 -26.57 51.49 197.90
N SER A 1053 -27.86 51.27 197.59
CA SER A 1053 -28.95 52.17 197.98
C SER A 1053 -28.99 52.36 199.51
N HIS A 1054 -28.94 51.25 200.25
CA HIS A 1054 -28.92 51.26 201.72
C HIS A 1054 -27.75 52.04 202.32
N LEU A 1055 -26.55 51.96 201.71
CA LEU A 1055 -25.39 52.73 202.15
C LEU A 1055 -25.60 54.24 201.96
N SER A 1056 -26.02 54.63 200.75
CA SER A 1056 -26.17 56.04 200.36
C SER A 1056 -27.22 56.80 201.19
N ALA A 1057 -28.25 56.10 201.68
CA ALA A 1057 -29.26 56.68 202.57
C ALA A 1057 -28.66 57.10 203.94
N SER A 1058 -27.74 56.30 204.49
CA SER A 1058 -27.09 56.59 205.77
C SER A 1058 -26.11 57.77 205.66
N GLU A 1059 -25.39 57.86 204.54
CA GLU A 1059 -24.47 58.98 204.27
C GLU A 1059 -25.22 60.32 204.19
N LYS A 1060 -26.38 60.36 203.49
CA LYS A 1060 -27.26 61.53 203.38
C LYS A 1060 -27.73 62.08 204.72
N GLU A 1061 -28.01 61.20 205.68
CA GLU A 1061 -28.44 61.59 207.03
C GLU A 1061 -27.30 62.24 207.84
N SER A 1062 -26.04 61.86 207.56
CA SER A 1062 -24.87 62.51 208.16
C SER A 1062 -24.59 63.90 207.58
N GLU A 1063 -24.74 64.09 206.26
CA GLU A 1063 -24.54 65.38 205.58
C GLU A 1063 -25.48 66.48 206.13
N LEU A 1064 -26.75 66.11 206.35
CA LEU A 1064 -27.78 66.99 206.90
C LEU A 1064 -27.48 67.46 208.33
N LYS A 1065 -26.64 66.74 209.08
CA LYS A 1065 -26.22 67.14 210.43
C LYS A 1065 -25.16 68.25 210.36
N VAL A 1066 -24.16 68.10 209.49
CA VAL A 1066 -23.08 69.09 209.29
C VAL A 1066 -23.60 70.41 208.70
N LEU A 1067 -24.64 70.36 207.88
CA LEU A 1067 -25.25 71.57 207.30
C LEU A 1067 -25.96 72.46 208.34
N LYS A 1068 -26.37 71.93 209.51
CA LYS A 1068 -26.98 72.74 210.58
C LYS A 1068 -25.95 73.63 211.28
N ASP A 1069 -24.78 73.10 211.60
CA ASP A 1069 -23.73 73.84 212.31
C ASP A 1069 -23.08 74.94 211.44
N ARG A 1070 -22.99 74.69 210.12
CA ARG A 1070 -22.37 75.63 209.17
C ARG A 1070 -23.21 76.90 208.93
N LEU A 1071 -24.53 76.85 209.15
CA LEU A 1071 -25.41 78.00 209.03
C LEU A 1071 -25.23 78.99 210.20
N ALA A 1072 -25.18 78.48 211.44
CA ALA A 1072 -25.03 79.30 212.65
C ALA A 1072 -23.75 80.16 212.65
N LEU A 1073 -22.69 79.72 211.97
CA LEU A 1073 -21.44 80.46 211.86
C LEU A 1073 -21.48 81.58 210.80
N ALA A 1074 -22.43 81.54 209.86
CA ALA A 1074 -22.56 82.55 208.80
C ALA A 1074 -23.14 83.87 209.33
N ASP A 1075 -24.25 83.80 210.09
CA ASP A 1075 -24.96 84.99 210.58
C ASP A 1075 -24.10 85.87 211.51
N SER A 1076 -23.17 85.24 212.26
CA SER A 1076 -22.18 85.95 213.09
C SER A 1076 -21.29 86.91 212.30
N LYS A 1077 -21.04 86.65 211.01
CA LYS A 1077 -20.19 87.48 210.13
C LYS A 1077 -20.97 88.59 209.44
N THR A 1078 -22.25 88.38 209.15
CA THR A 1078 -23.15 89.40 208.60
C THR A 1078 -23.23 90.64 209.52
N ALA A 1079 -23.16 90.42 210.84
CA ALA A 1079 -23.10 91.48 211.85
C ALA A 1079 -21.79 92.31 211.86
N SER A 1080 -20.75 91.88 211.13
CA SER A 1080 -19.47 92.60 211.02
C SER A 1080 -19.48 93.59 209.84
N HIS A 1081 -19.76 93.10 208.64
CA HIS A 1081 -19.59 93.89 207.40
C HIS A 1081 -20.54 95.09 207.28
N ALA A 1082 -21.67 95.08 207.99
CA ALA A 1082 -22.56 96.24 208.10
C ALA A 1082 -21.86 97.50 208.66
N ARG A 1083 -20.80 97.34 209.46
CA ARG A 1083 -20.04 98.47 210.05
C ARG A 1083 -19.05 99.10 209.06
N GLU A 1084 -18.50 98.33 208.14
CA GLU A 1084 -17.48 98.79 207.18
C GLU A 1084 -18.07 99.63 206.04
N VAL A 1085 -19.30 99.30 205.60
CA VAL A 1085 -20.04 100.03 204.55
C VAL A 1085 -20.25 101.52 204.90
N SER A 1086 -20.24 101.86 206.19
CA SER A 1086 -20.37 103.25 206.66
C SER A 1086 -19.14 104.13 206.39
N GLN A 1087 -17.96 103.55 206.16
CA GLN A 1087 -16.72 104.34 205.96
C GLN A 1087 -16.39 104.61 204.49
N LEU A 1088 -16.65 103.68 203.58
CA LEU A 1088 -16.22 103.80 202.17
C LEU A 1088 -17.03 104.83 201.35
N ARG A 1089 -18.26 105.14 201.76
CA ARG A 1089 -19.09 106.18 201.09
C ARG A 1089 -18.52 107.61 201.23
N GLY A 1090 -17.64 107.87 202.22
CA GLY A 1090 -17.08 109.21 202.45
C GLY A 1090 -16.03 109.66 201.43
N LYS A 1091 -15.24 108.74 200.83
CA LYS A 1091 -14.08 109.10 200.00
C LYS A 1091 -14.36 109.29 198.52
N VAL A 1092 -15.42 108.67 197.98
CA VAL A 1092 -15.73 108.74 196.54
C VAL A 1092 -16.13 110.15 196.10
N SER A 1093 -16.73 110.96 196.99
CA SER A 1093 -17.21 112.30 196.67
C SER A 1093 -16.13 113.38 196.47
N GLN A 1094 -14.84 113.07 196.69
CA GLN A 1094 -13.75 114.06 196.66
C GLN A 1094 -12.84 114.01 195.42
N LEU A 1095 -12.83 112.93 194.63
CA LEU A 1095 -11.89 112.75 193.51
C LEU A 1095 -12.53 112.85 192.12
N GLN A 1096 -13.84 113.11 192.03
CA GLN A 1096 -14.57 113.24 190.76
C GLN A 1096 -14.20 114.49 189.95
N THR A 1097 -13.48 115.46 190.54
CA THR A 1097 -13.33 116.84 190.00
C THR A 1097 -11.90 117.28 189.66
N GLU A 1098 -10.87 116.44 189.81
CA GLU A 1098 -9.49 116.79 189.40
C GLU A 1098 -9.07 116.20 188.04
N MET A 1099 -9.72 115.13 187.55
CA MET A 1099 -9.23 114.41 186.37
C MET A 1099 -9.61 115.03 185.00
N ASP A 1100 -10.56 115.96 184.96
CA ASP A 1100 -10.95 116.64 183.70
C ASP A 1100 -10.01 117.80 183.32
N VAL A 1101 -9.00 118.08 184.14
CA VAL A 1101 -8.08 119.21 183.96
C VAL A 1101 -7.06 118.96 182.83
N LEU A 1102 -6.62 117.72 182.61
CA LEU A 1102 -5.44 117.39 181.79
C LEU A 1102 -5.62 116.10 180.95
N LYS A 1103 -5.96 116.09 179.65
CA LYS A 1103 -6.23 117.17 178.66
C LYS A 1103 -5.11 118.14 178.29
N ARG A 1104 -3.89 118.01 178.83
CA ARG A 1104 -2.70 118.65 178.25
C ARG A 1104 -2.00 117.66 177.30
N GLN A 1105 -1.66 118.14 176.10
CA GLN A 1105 -0.75 117.48 175.13
C GLN A 1105 -1.20 116.05 174.74
N LEU A 1106 -2.20 115.84 173.87
CA LEU A 1106 -2.34 116.32 172.48
C LEU A 1106 -1.19 115.88 171.57
N THR A 1107 -1.37 114.69 170.96
CA THR A 1107 -0.91 114.27 169.61
C THR A 1107 0.55 114.51 169.23
N THR A 1108 0.87 114.40 167.92
CA THR A 1108 1.93 115.15 167.22
C THR A 1108 3.26 115.27 167.98
N GLU A 1109 4.23 114.37 167.78
CA GLU A 1109 4.44 113.63 166.52
C GLU A 1109 3.60 112.37 166.29
N ARG A 1110 3.28 112.19 165.00
CA ARG A 1110 2.51 111.07 164.42
C ARG A 1110 3.49 110.15 163.65
N PHE A 1111 2.93 109.24 162.84
CA PHE A 1111 3.19 109.17 161.39
C PHE A 1111 4.29 108.25 160.85
N GLU A 1112 5.31 107.84 161.60
CA GLU A 1112 6.53 107.26 160.97
C GLU A 1112 6.90 105.86 161.55
N ARG A 1113 5.95 104.93 161.76
CA ARG A 1113 5.31 104.00 160.77
C ARG A 1113 5.96 102.62 160.72
N GLU A 1114 5.11 101.62 160.51
CA GLU A 1114 5.43 100.39 159.77
C GLU A 1114 5.79 100.77 158.31
N ARG A 1115 7.04 101.17 158.13
CA ARG A 1115 7.72 101.64 156.91
C ARG A 1115 9.23 101.64 157.18
N ALA A 1116 9.60 102.12 158.35
CA ALA A 1116 10.75 101.63 159.09
C ALA A 1116 10.27 100.52 160.05
N VAL A 1117 11.16 100.07 160.94
CA VAL A 1117 10.85 99.34 162.18
C VAL A 1117 10.13 97.99 161.98
N GLN A 1118 10.80 96.84 162.06
CA GLN A 1118 11.53 96.37 163.24
C GLN A 1118 10.64 96.30 164.52
N GLU A 1119 9.41 95.79 164.42
CA GLU A 1119 8.70 95.24 165.59
C GLU A 1119 8.75 93.69 165.69
N MET A 1120 9.84 93.18 165.09
CA MET A 1120 10.84 92.37 165.81
C MET A 1120 10.50 90.87 166.00
N ARG A 1121 11.48 89.99 166.34
CA ARG A 1121 12.00 89.74 167.71
C ARG A 1121 10.85 89.86 168.72
N ARG A 1122 10.42 88.80 169.41
CA ARG A 1122 11.17 88.19 170.52
C ARG A 1122 11.80 89.25 171.46
N GLN A 1123 10.98 90.20 171.93
CA GLN A 1123 11.15 91.10 173.09
C GLN A 1123 9.79 91.84 173.22
N GLY A 1124 8.82 91.46 174.05
CA GLY A 1124 8.88 91.13 175.49
C GLY A 1124 8.42 92.35 176.31
N VAL A 1125 7.67 92.29 177.42
CA VAL A 1125 7.25 91.20 178.32
C VAL A 1125 5.95 91.65 179.06
N SER A 1126 5.33 90.77 179.87
CA SER A 1126 4.64 91.09 181.16
C SER A 1126 3.09 91.20 181.29
N PHE A 1127 2.57 90.24 182.07
CA PHE A 1127 1.61 90.35 183.20
C PHE A 1127 0.10 90.72 183.05
N SER A 1128 -0.72 89.72 183.44
CA SER A 1128 -1.78 89.76 184.48
C SER A 1128 -3.22 90.22 184.14
N SER A 1129 -4.27 89.86 184.91
CA SER A 1129 -4.64 88.60 185.60
C SER A 1129 -6.05 88.70 186.25
N LEU A 1130 -6.82 87.59 186.34
CA LEU A 1130 -8.07 87.42 187.14
C LEU A 1130 -9.29 88.29 186.68
N ARG A 1131 -10.58 88.02 187.00
CA ARG A 1131 -11.38 86.83 187.43
C ARG A 1131 -12.91 87.11 187.16
N SER A 1132 -13.79 86.20 187.60
CA SER A 1132 -15.25 86.32 187.80
C SER A 1132 -16.20 86.48 186.60
N SER A 1133 -16.75 85.34 186.16
CA SER A 1133 -18.20 85.04 186.03
C SER A 1133 -19.24 86.12 185.67
N SER A 1134 -19.96 85.87 184.56
CA SER A 1134 -21.34 86.33 184.23
C SER A 1134 -21.49 87.84 183.91
N PRO A 1135 -22.29 88.24 182.90
CA PRO A 1135 -23.75 87.98 182.89
C PRO A 1135 -24.45 87.81 181.50
N LEU A 1136 -25.77 87.55 181.55
CA LEU A 1136 -26.91 88.14 180.78
C LEU A 1136 -26.65 88.73 179.34
N SER A 1137 -27.54 88.62 178.34
CA SER A 1137 -28.92 88.06 178.24
C SER A 1137 -29.43 88.11 176.76
N ALA A 1138 -30.75 87.95 176.54
CA ALA A 1138 -31.50 88.03 175.27
C ALA A 1138 -31.39 86.79 174.33
N SER A 1139 -32.47 86.32 173.68
CA SER A 1139 -33.90 86.63 173.86
C SER A 1139 -34.81 85.48 173.40
N LEU A 1140 -35.89 85.24 174.15
CA LEU A 1140 -37.28 84.93 173.74
C LEU A 1140 -37.46 84.14 172.40
N SER A 1141 -38.03 82.92 172.39
CA SER A 1141 -39.46 82.62 172.69
C SER A 1141 -40.42 83.48 171.84
N PRO A 1142 -41.43 82.86 171.17
CA PRO A 1142 -42.59 82.44 171.95
C PRO A 1142 -43.20 81.09 171.58
N ARG A 1143 -43.88 80.49 172.56
CA ARG A 1143 -45.02 79.57 172.37
C ARG A 1143 -46.16 80.34 171.66
N PRO A 1144 -47.05 79.70 170.87
CA PRO A 1144 -48.12 78.95 171.53
C PRO A 1144 -48.70 77.71 170.79
N LEU A 1145 -49.30 76.84 171.62
CA LEU A 1145 -50.55 76.10 171.44
C LEU A 1145 -50.84 75.26 170.16
N SER A 1146 -51.31 74.03 170.42
CA SER A 1146 -52.21 73.24 169.55
C SER A 1146 -53.51 74.02 169.22
N PRO A 1147 -54.24 73.69 168.13
CA PRO A 1147 -55.22 72.60 168.25
C PRO A 1147 -55.53 71.79 166.96
N GLU A 1148 -56.29 70.71 167.16
CA GLU A 1148 -57.28 70.06 166.26
C GLU A 1148 -57.04 69.76 164.76
N ARG A 1149 -57.32 68.49 164.42
CA ARG A 1149 -58.09 67.99 163.25
C ARG A 1149 -57.61 68.24 161.79
N SER A 1150 -57.06 67.16 161.23
CA SER A 1150 -57.61 66.42 160.05
C SER A 1150 -57.37 66.86 158.58
N ILE A 1151 -57.28 65.83 157.72
CA ILE A 1151 -57.65 65.76 156.27
C ILE A 1151 -56.64 66.18 155.16
N LEU A 1152 -56.34 65.17 154.31
CA LEU A 1152 -56.00 65.13 152.85
C LEU A 1152 -55.23 66.26 152.13
N ARG A 1153 -54.26 65.87 151.27
CA ARG A 1153 -54.26 65.96 149.76
C ARG A 1153 -52.84 65.64 149.20
N THR A 1154 -52.53 64.87 148.13
CA THR A 1154 -53.08 64.51 146.77
C THR A 1154 -52.65 65.46 145.63
N PRO A 1155 -52.71 65.10 144.32
CA PRO A 1155 -53.06 63.81 143.65
C PRO A 1155 -51.86 63.19 142.85
N GLU A 1156 -51.86 61.95 142.32
CA GLU A 1156 -52.76 61.22 141.38
C GLU A 1156 -52.83 61.82 139.94
N ARG A 1157 -53.39 61.23 138.88
CA ARG A 1157 -54.16 59.97 138.67
C ARG A 1157 -54.15 59.55 137.19
N SER A 1158 -54.64 58.35 136.88
CA SER A 1158 -55.19 58.01 135.55
C SER A 1158 -56.73 57.99 135.58
N ILE A 1159 -57.38 58.65 134.61
CA ILE A 1159 -58.82 58.51 134.25
C ILE A 1159 -59.79 59.08 135.32
N ASP A 1160 -60.77 59.95 135.04
CA ASP A 1160 -61.49 60.28 133.78
C ASP A 1160 -61.87 61.80 133.63
N LYS A 1161 -62.21 62.22 132.40
CA LYS A 1161 -62.92 63.44 131.92
C LYS A 1161 -62.23 64.82 131.70
N SER A 1162 -62.66 65.41 130.57
CA SER A 1162 -62.73 66.85 130.18
C SER A 1162 -61.46 67.73 130.02
N SER A 1163 -60.80 67.56 128.87
CA SER A 1163 -60.71 68.55 127.74
C SER A 1163 -60.30 70.03 127.92
N GLU A 1164 -59.43 70.45 126.98
CA GLU A 1164 -59.24 71.79 126.35
C GLU A 1164 -58.08 72.72 126.78
N LYS A 1165 -57.33 73.17 125.75
CA LYS A 1165 -56.67 74.49 125.49
C LYS A 1165 -55.68 75.06 126.54
N SER A 1166 -54.42 75.44 126.29
CA SER A 1166 -53.57 75.87 125.13
C SER A 1166 -53.14 77.36 125.20
N VAL A 1167 -52.01 77.69 124.55
CA VAL A 1167 -51.57 79.03 124.07
C VAL A 1167 -50.95 80.02 125.10
N SER A 1168 -49.60 79.99 125.16
CA SER A 1168 -48.68 81.06 124.71
C SER A 1168 -48.18 82.21 125.63
N PHE A 1169 -47.05 82.75 125.15
CA PHE A 1169 -46.37 84.04 125.40
C PHE A 1169 -45.36 84.22 126.55
N LYS A 1170 -44.08 84.20 126.12
CA LYS A 1170 -42.90 85.01 126.51
C LYS A 1170 -42.35 84.99 127.95
N ASP A 1171 -41.01 85.06 127.94
CA ASP A 1171 -40.02 85.30 128.99
C ASP A 1171 -40.01 84.30 130.18
#